data_AF-A0AAW8CIT9-F1
#
_entry.id   AF-A0AAW8CIT9-F1
#
_cell.length_a   1.000
_cell.length_b   1.000
_cell.length_c   1.000
_cell.angle_alpha   90.00
_cell.angle_beta   90.00
_cell.angle_gamma   90.00
#
_symmetry.space_group_name_H-M   'P 1'
#
loop_
_entity.id
_entity.type
_entity.pdbx_description
1 polymer ?
#
loop_
_entity_poly.entity_id
_entity_poly.type
_entity_poly.pdbx_seq_one_letter_code
_entity_poly.pdbx_strand_id
1 'polypeptide(L)'
;MVDGRSDAVSLISEIDEIDFSQYPAEIIEKWNKRKVEDTVSSKYSADALSIIHSRGYLAKNVEQNNIFTSKGNVYMSDFAKIFLLPYNNGFTKWMSDIYTSTKLLQEYQSVCRDIYFSIIKRNGISKVYKTNCINDKEYTIDDIILFLKHNNNALLRPSQWNSSATKYYLRYENDTLFINDSPSNLDKLNKVIDDLQTEYILYENIDFLLCDQIKHYIQFYVANEKNEVQILDVYIYTWCDKESNKQIHKVDENGSFELNGKIYHIDDWQKTTQTILNITKTMGFVSFFTISISANKGELKLIHLNCYPILPDINMSEKLNDYLLYRAEVKLSALKDNTFKQNHTAIRQEDYSEISDVLNREPRIGMRAYMYGVWQKEVIKDYLDSFNSLEEKRWAWDRGFLSYRINEYGLTEENYKNFISDYDYQWLNRINNDYQVWISDKVTYRKIFEPFKQLLPKYYYFIYRSNWQINISKLNDCPTHLENSIWGILQLLKQVKKLALKASYGSHGFGFFVLSYVRNQFYINDDAISKEDLMEKLSSLNTNYLITEYIKQHSQMNKFYSKSINTIRLHIVNEQGYNPIIMQSLMRIGTNKTGYVDNGGLYAMIHKDTGRIYRSGLISLKNKQHLNSDIHPDTKIQIKGTIPHWQQLCDNVIDICRFYPELEYLGFDVAITPESFKIIEINVYPDLFNVYEYAQEYTDYLNKKLSLKRQQYQL
;
A
#
# COMPACT_ATOMS: atom_id res chain seq x y z
N MET A 1 -42.08 11.13 30.33
CA MET A 1 -41.17 10.73 29.23
C MET A 1 -41.82 9.69 28.31
N VAL A 2 -43.06 9.90 27.83
CA VAL A 2 -43.75 8.96 26.91
C VAL A 2 -44.10 9.62 25.57
N ASP A 3 -44.17 10.96 25.47
CA ASP A 3 -44.56 11.64 24.22
C ASP A 3 -43.52 11.62 23.09
N GLY A 4 -42.21 11.59 23.37
CA GLY A 4 -41.20 11.66 22.30
C GLY A 4 -41.02 10.40 21.44
N ARG A 5 -41.53 9.23 21.88
CA ARG A 5 -41.32 7.94 21.18
C ARG A 5 -42.32 7.68 20.06
N SER A 6 -43.54 8.18 20.24
CA SER A 6 -44.64 8.11 19.25
C SER A 6 -44.28 8.89 17.98
N ASP A 7 -43.71 10.08 18.16
CA ASP A 7 -43.45 11.01 17.06
C ASP A 7 -42.33 10.52 16.14
N ALA A 8 -41.28 9.90 16.68
CA ALA A 8 -40.16 9.39 15.87
C ALA A 8 -40.57 8.20 14.97
N VAL A 9 -41.39 7.27 15.47
CA VAL A 9 -41.89 6.13 14.68
C VAL A 9 -42.84 6.63 13.58
N SER A 10 -43.68 7.63 13.88
CA SER A 10 -44.53 8.28 12.89
C SER A 10 -43.71 8.91 11.76
N LEU A 11 -42.65 9.66 12.09
CA LEU A 11 -41.79 10.30 11.08
C LEU A 11 -41.01 9.28 10.24
N ILE A 12 -40.55 8.17 10.83
CA ILE A 12 -39.89 7.09 10.09
C ILE A 12 -40.86 6.39 9.13
N SER A 13 -42.14 6.29 9.49
CA SER A 13 -43.14 5.64 8.63
C SER A 13 -43.37 6.39 7.30
N GLU A 14 -43.04 7.68 7.24
CA GLU A 14 -43.08 8.50 6.02
C GLU A 14 -41.91 8.22 5.06
N ILE A 15 -40.87 7.49 5.51
CA ILE A 15 -39.71 7.09 4.69
C ILE A 15 -40.03 5.77 3.97
N ASP A 16 -39.62 5.71 2.70
CA ASP A 16 -39.77 4.53 1.86
C ASP A 16 -39.06 3.30 2.44
N GLU A 17 -39.68 2.13 2.25
CA GLU A 17 -39.08 0.85 2.63
C GLU A 17 -37.87 0.52 1.75
N ILE A 18 -36.85 -0.07 2.38
CA ILE A 18 -35.68 -0.55 1.64
C ILE A 18 -36.03 -1.87 0.97
N ASP A 19 -35.97 -1.90 -0.35
CA ASP A 19 -35.96 -3.15 -1.10
C ASP A 19 -34.61 -3.88 -0.95
N PHE A 20 -34.51 -4.69 0.11
CA PHE A 20 -33.29 -5.44 0.43
C PHE A 20 -32.88 -6.42 -0.68
N SER A 21 -33.77 -6.79 -1.61
CA SER A 21 -33.46 -7.73 -2.69
C SER A 21 -32.43 -7.19 -3.70
N GLN A 22 -32.23 -5.87 -3.74
CA GLN A 22 -31.28 -5.21 -4.64
C GLN A 22 -29.82 -5.26 -4.14
N TYR A 23 -29.59 -5.81 -2.94
CA TYR A 23 -28.29 -5.77 -2.27
C TYR A 23 -27.62 -7.15 -2.22
N PRO A 24 -26.27 -7.22 -2.16
CA PRO A 24 -25.56 -8.50 -2.02
C PRO A 24 -25.94 -9.23 -0.74
N ALA A 25 -26.05 -10.56 -0.81
CA ALA A 25 -26.45 -11.41 0.32
C ALA A 25 -25.60 -11.19 1.59
N GLU A 26 -24.28 -10.99 1.44
CA GLU A 26 -23.36 -10.72 2.56
C GLU A 26 -23.73 -9.44 3.34
N ILE A 27 -24.24 -8.40 2.65
CA ILE A 27 -24.66 -7.15 3.28
C ILE A 27 -25.95 -7.36 4.07
N ILE A 28 -26.88 -8.13 3.51
CA ILE A 28 -28.15 -8.49 4.16
C ILE A 28 -27.88 -9.31 5.43
N GLU A 29 -26.94 -10.26 5.38
CA GLU A 29 -26.54 -11.06 6.54
C GLU A 29 -25.96 -10.18 7.65
N LYS A 30 -25.05 -9.25 7.32
CA LYS A 30 -24.52 -8.26 8.27
C LYS A 30 -25.62 -7.41 8.90
N TRP A 31 -26.60 -6.98 8.10
CA TRP A 31 -27.75 -6.22 8.60
C TRP A 31 -28.60 -7.03 9.58
N ASN A 32 -28.90 -8.29 9.23
CA ASN A 32 -29.67 -9.18 10.10
C ASN A 32 -28.98 -9.39 11.46
N LYS A 33 -27.65 -9.54 11.46
CA LYS A 33 -26.88 -9.61 12.71
C LYS A 33 -27.02 -8.34 13.55
N ARG A 34 -26.96 -7.15 12.93
CA ARG A 34 -27.12 -5.87 13.66
C ARG A 34 -28.51 -5.69 14.28
N LYS A 35 -29.57 -6.13 13.61
CA LYS A 35 -30.94 -6.12 14.19
C LYS A 35 -31.02 -6.96 15.46
N VAL A 36 -30.33 -8.11 15.49
CA VAL A 36 -30.26 -8.98 16.69
C VAL A 36 -29.47 -8.32 17.82
N GLU A 37 -28.42 -7.55 17.49
CA GLU A 37 -27.60 -6.81 18.45
C GLU A 37 -28.24 -5.49 18.96
N ASP A 38 -29.47 -5.16 18.54
CA ASP A 38 -30.11 -3.89 18.91
C ASP A 38 -30.58 -3.89 20.37
N THR A 39 -29.75 -3.29 21.23
CA THR A 39 -29.83 -3.38 22.70
C THR A 39 -31.05 -2.71 23.33
N VAL A 40 -31.76 -1.84 22.60
CA VAL A 40 -32.99 -1.19 23.10
C VAL A 40 -34.25 -1.70 22.42
N SER A 41 -34.14 -2.72 21.57
CA SER A 41 -35.27 -3.30 20.84
C SER A 41 -36.41 -3.72 21.77
N SER A 42 -36.09 -4.22 22.96
CA SER A 42 -37.06 -4.59 24.02
C SER A 42 -37.94 -3.44 24.52
N LYS A 43 -37.60 -2.17 24.22
CA LYS A 43 -38.39 -0.99 24.58
C LYS A 43 -39.48 -0.62 23.55
N TYR A 44 -39.48 -1.25 22.37
CA TYR A 44 -40.39 -0.97 21.27
C TYR A 44 -41.34 -2.17 21.02
N SER A 45 -42.54 -1.90 20.49
CA SER A 45 -43.42 -2.98 20.03
C SER A 45 -42.85 -3.68 18.79
N ALA A 46 -43.28 -4.92 18.52
CA ALA A 46 -42.86 -5.66 17.33
C ALA A 46 -43.18 -4.89 16.03
N ASP A 47 -44.34 -4.24 15.96
CA ASP A 47 -44.75 -3.43 14.81
C ASP A 47 -43.86 -2.19 14.63
N ALA A 48 -43.55 -1.49 15.73
CA ALA A 48 -42.64 -0.33 15.68
C ALA A 48 -41.23 -0.74 15.24
N LEU A 49 -40.71 -1.87 15.73
CA LEU A 49 -39.43 -2.42 15.29
C LEU A 49 -39.45 -2.83 13.82
N SER A 50 -40.55 -3.41 13.35
CA SER A 50 -40.71 -3.78 11.94
C SER A 50 -40.63 -2.54 11.04
N ILE A 51 -41.30 -1.44 11.42
CA ILE A 51 -41.22 -0.16 10.72
C ILE A 51 -39.77 0.38 10.76
N ILE A 52 -39.16 0.48 11.93
CA ILE A 52 -37.79 1.02 12.08
C ILE A 52 -36.78 0.23 11.22
N HIS A 53 -36.81 -1.11 11.29
CA HIS A 53 -35.87 -1.97 10.59
C HIS A 53 -36.11 -2.03 9.07
N SER A 54 -37.37 -1.97 8.61
CA SER A 54 -37.69 -1.97 7.16
C SER A 54 -37.24 -0.69 6.46
N ARG A 55 -37.10 0.42 7.19
CA ARG A 55 -36.47 1.66 6.71
C ARG A 55 -34.95 1.70 6.92
N GLY A 56 -34.37 0.62 7.45
CA GLY A 56 -32.92 0.46 7.59
C GLY A 56 -32.30 1.09 8.83
N TYR A 57 -33.08 1.46 9.84
CA TYR A 57 -32.57 2.05 11.09
C TYR A 57 -32.53 1.04 12.23
N LEU A 58 -31.66 1.26 13.21
CA LEU A 58 -31.67 0.57 14.50
C LEU A 58 -32.39 1.45 15.55
N ALA A 59 -33.21 0.84 16.39
CA ALA A 59 -34.00 1.53 17.40
C ALA A 59 -33.12 2.34 18.37
N LYS A 60 -31.94 1.81 18.76
CA LYS A 60 -30.98 2.55 19.60
C LYS A 60 -30.53 3.88 19.01
N ASN A 61 -30.35 3.93 17.69
CA ASN A 61 -29.84 5.12 17.01
C ASN A 61 -30.95 6.15 16.79
N VAL A 62 -32.21 5.70 16.66
CA VAL A 62 -33.39 6.56 16.66
C VAL A 62 -33.55 7.26 18.02
N GLU A 63 -33.39 6.56 19.15
CA GLU A 63 -33.44 7.18 20.49
C GLU A 63 -32.28 8.17 20.73
N GLN A 64 -31.06 7.81 20.32
CA GLN A 64 -29.86 8.58 20.66
C GLN A 64 -29.66 9.87 19.87
N ASN A 65 -29.99 9.85 18.58
CA ASN A 65 -29.60 10.96 17.68
C ASN A 65 -30.73 11.98 17.46
N ASN A 66 -31.94 11.76 17.97
CA ASN A 66 -33.07 12.66 17.66
C ASN A 66 -33.18 12.91 16.15
N ILE A 67 -32.98 11.86 15.34
CA ILE A 67 -32.75 11.92 13.88
C ILE A 67 -33.90 12.63 13.15
N PHE A 68 -35.09 12.63 13.76
CA PHE A 68 -36.33 13.11 13.19
C PHE A 68 -36.94 14.21 14.07
N THR A 69 -36.23 15.34 14.24
CA THR A 69 -36.78 16.51 14.96
C THR A 69 -37.40 17.57 14.03
N SER A 70 -37.30 17.41 12.71
CA SER A 70 -37.89 18.31 11.72
C SER A 70 -38.37 17.54 10.48
N LYS A 71 -39.60 17.80 10.02
CA LYS A 71 -40.15 17.23 8.78
C LYS A 71 -39.24 17.57 7.60
N GLY A 72 -38.69 16.55 6.93
CA GLY A 72 -38.08 16.70 5.60
C GLY A 72 -36.66 16.16 5.41
N ASN A 73 -35.86 15.95 6.47
CA ASN A 73 -34.48 15.45 6.30
C ASN A 73 -34.40 13.94 6.49
N VAL A 74 -34.17 13.21 5.40
CA VAL A 74 -33.86 11.77 5.45
C VAL A 74 -32.39 11.62 5.82
N TYR A 75 -32.15 11.18 7.05
CA TYR A 75 -30.79 10.89 7.50
C TYR A 75 -30.29 9.55 6.95
N MET A 76 -28.98 9.35 6.92
CA MET A 76 -28.41 8.09 6.47
C MET A 76 -28.80 6.95 7.43
N SER A 77 -29.46 5.93 6.89
CA SER A 77 -29.87 4.75 7.65
C SER A 77 -28.67 3.88 8.07
N ASP A 78 -28.84 3.10 9.13
CA ASP A 78 -27.78 2.20 9.62
C ASP A 78 -27.45 1.10 8.61
N PHE A 79 -28.46 0.63 7.87
CA PHE A 79 -28.26 -0.25 6.73
C PHE A 79 -27.38 0.39 5.66
N ALA A 80 -27.65 1.65 5.30
CA ALA A 80 -26.85 2.37 4.30
C ALA A 80 -25.39 2.52 4.77
N LYS A 81 -25.13 2.74 6.06
CA LYS A 81 -23.76 2.77 6.63
C LYS A 81 -23.03 1.43 6.44
N ILE A 82 -23.71 0.31 6.71
CA ILE A 82 -23.14 -1.04 6.50
C ILE A 82 -22.87 -1.28 5.01
N PHE A 83 -23.84 -0.92 4.15
CA PHE A 83 -23.73 -1.07 2.72
C PHE A 83 -22.58 -0.24 2.13
N LEU A 84 -22.34 0.96 2.66
CA LEU A 84 -21.33 1.86 2.10
C LEU A 84 -19.90 1.35 2.34
N LEU A 85 -19.66 0.58 3.40
CA LEU A 85 -18.35 0.02 3.70
C LEU A 85 -17.86 -1.00 2.63
N PRO A 86 -16.54 -1.05 2.34
CA PRO A 86 -15.55 -0.04 2.70
C PRO A 86 -15.76 1.29 1.93
N TYR A 87 -15.49 2.43 2.58
CA TYR A 87 -15.64 3.77 1.98
C TYR A 87 -14.63 4.07 0.86
N ASN A 88 -13.50 3.38 0.83
CA ASN A 88 -12.35 3.74 0.01
C ASN A 88 -11.87 2.56 -0.83
N ASN A 89 -11.08 2.88 -1.85
CA ASN A 89 -10.39 1.92 -2.70
C ASN A 89 -9.14 1.35 -2.00
N GLY A 90 -8.28 0.64 -2.75
CA GLY A 90 -7.06 0.01 -2.22
C GLY A 90 -5.95 0.95 -1.72
N PHE A 91 -6.12 2.27 -1.77
CA PHE A 91 -5.13 3.25 -1.25
C PHE A 91 -5.32 3.58 0.24
N THR A 92 -6.21 2.89 0.97
CA THR A 92 -6.35 2.99 2.44
C THR A 92 -5.03 2.78 3.19
N LYS A 93 -4.12 2.00 2.60
CA LYS A 93 -2.76 1.76 3.08
C LYS A 93 -1.87 3.02 3.24
N TRP A 94 -2.26 4.16 2.66
CA TRP A 94 -1.59 5.45 2.89
C TRP A 94 -1.84 6.02 4.28
N MET A 95 -2.91 5.55 4.94
CA MET A 95 -3.37 5.99 6.26
C MET A 95 -3.47 4.82 7.24
N SER A 96 -2.76 3.70 6.99
CA SER A 96 -2.72 2.58 7.94
C SER A 96 -1.82 2.87 9.14
N ASP A 97 -0.68 3.51 8.90
CA ASP A 97 0.32 3.81 9.91
C ASP A 97 0.88 5.23 9.78
N ILE A 98 1.36 5.74 10.90
CA ILE A 98 1.84 7.10 11.08
C ILE A 98 3.04 7.38 10.19
N TYR A 99 3.97 6.43 10.09
CA TYR A 99 5.23 6.67 9.43
C TYR A 99 5.06 6.77 7.91
N THR A 100 4.27 5.87 7.33
CA THR A 100 3.84 5.96 5.93
C THR A 100 3.11 7.28 5.66
N SER A 101 2.14 7.66 6.50
CA SER A 101 1.40 8.91 6.33
C SER A 101 2.32 10.13 6.36
N THR A 102 3.23 10.20 7.33
CA THR A 102 4.20 11.30 7.44
C THR A 102 5.11 11.36 6.21
N LYS A 103 5.59 10.22 5.67
CA LYS A 103 6.39 10.19 4.44
C LYS A 103 5.60 10.63 3.20
N LEU A 104 4.27 10.46 3.18
CA LEU A 104 3.42 10.96 2.09
C LEU A 104 3.11 12.46 2.22
N LEU A 105 3.20 13.01 3.43
CA LEU A 105 2.97 14.42 3.76
C LEU A 105 4.28 15.21 3.90
N GLN A 106 5.27 14.94 3.04
CA GLN A 106 6.57 15.65 3.07
C GLN A 106 6.44 17.17 2.88
N GLU A 107 5.46 17.65 2.13
CA GLU A 107 5.20 19.09 1.98
C GLU A 107 4.56 19.72 3.23
N TYR A 108 4.07 18.90 4.17
CA TYR A 108 3.36 19.31 5.38
C TYR A 108 4.04 18.75 6.65
N GLN A 109 5.37 18.60 6.63
CA GLN A 109 6.12 18.09 7.79
C GLN A 109 5.93 18.93 9.05
N SER A 110 5.75 20.26 8.92
CA SER A 110 5.48 21.13 10.07
C SER A 110 4.20 20.78 10.82
N VAL A 111 3.22 20.18 10.13
CA VAL A 111 1.97 19.71 10.71
C VAL A 111 2.12 18.28 11.24
N CYS A 112 3.01 17.49 10.66
CA CYS A 112 3.30 16.16 11.16
C CYS A 112 4.08 16.28 12.48
N ARG A 113 3.93 15.28 13.34
CA ARG A 113 4.78 15.13 14.51
C ARG A 113 6.06 14.42 14.13
N ASP A 114 7.14 14.75 14.82
CA ASP A 114 8.42 14.13 14.56
C ASP A 114 8.41 12.65 14.94
N ILE A 115 8.94 11.83 14.05
CA ILE A 115 9.23 10.41 14.30
C ILE A 115 10.73 10.33 14.44
N TYR A 116 11.23 9.99 15.63
CA TYR A 116 12.66 10.00 15.93
C TYR A 116 13.34 8.67 15.66
N PHE A 117 12.64 7.58 15.97
CA PHE A 117 13.12 6.22 15.77
C PHE A 117 11.97 5.29 15.37
N SER A 118 12.26 4.32 14.52
CA SER A 118 11.40 3.17 14.20
C SER A 118 11.93 1.94 14.94
N ILE A 119 11.05 1.15 15.53
CA ILE A 119 11.40 -0.03 16.32
C ILE A 119 10.62 -1.22 15.76
N ILE A 120 11.36 -2.22 15.24
CA ILE A 120 10.79 -3.33 14.47
C ILE A 120 11.39 -4.63 14.96
N LYS A 121 10.55 -5.65 15.14
CA LYS A 121 11.01 -7.00 15.47
C LYS A 121 11.49 -7.72 14.21
N ARG A 122 12.76 -8.12 14.18
CA ARG A 122 13.35 -8.96 13.12
C ARG A 122 13.96 -10.20 13.74
N ASN A 123 13.56 -11.37 13.25
CA ASN A 123 14.03 -12.67 13.76
C ASN A 123 13.85 -12.79 15.29
N GLY A 124 12.76 -12.25 15.83
CA GLY A 124 12.47 -12.25 17.27
C GLY A 124 13.18 -11.17 18.09
N ILE A 125 14.07 -10.38 17.49
CA ILE A 125 14.86 -9.35 18.18
C ILE A 125 14.34 -7.96 17.77
N SER A 126 14.15 -7.07 18.75
CA SER A 126 13.79 -5.67 18.49
C SER A 126 14.99 -4.90 17.95
N LYS A 127 14.83 -4.30 16.78
CA LYS A 127 15.82 -3.45 16.13
C LYS A 127 15.37 -2.00 16.16
N VAL A 128 16.30 -1.10 16.50
CA VAL A 128 16.07 0.35 16.56
C VAL A 128 16.69 0.98 15.32
N TYR A 129 15.92 1.83 14.64
CA TYR A 129 16.36 2.56 13.46
C TYR A 129 16.11 4.04 13.64
N LYS A 130 17.14 4.86 13.38
CA LYS A 130 16.95 6.29 13.27
C LYS A 130 16.23 6.59 11.94
N THR A 131 15.21 7.43 12.00
CA THR A 131 14.39 7.78 10.84
C THR A 131 15.04 8.87 10.00
N ASN A 132 14.79 8.84 8.69
CA ASN A 132 15.19 9.88 7.72
C ASN A 132 16.69 10.22 7.74
N CYS A 133 17.56 9.24 8.00
CA CYS A 133 19.01 9.42 7.99
C CYS A 133 19.70 8.34 7.15
N ILE A 134 20.81 8.69 6.50
CA ILE A 134 21.73 7.75 5.86
C ILE A 134 22.93 7.63 6.78
N ASN A 135 23.10 6.47 7.43
CA ASN A 135 24.34 6.13 8.10
C ASN A 135 24.49 4.61 8.19
N ASP A 136 25.69 4.20 8.58
CA ASP A 136 26.13 2.82 8.79
C ASP A 136 26.19 2.45 10.28
N LYS A 137 25.62 3.28 11.15
CA LYS A 137 25.63 3.08 12.60
C LYS A 137 24.48 2.16 13.02
N GLU A 138 24.80 1.15 13.84
CA GLU A 138 23.77 0.43 14.60
C GLU A 138 23.20 1.32 15.70
N TYR A 139 21.88 1.51 15.70
CA TYR A 139 21.19 2.19 16.79
C TYR A 139 20.68 1.19 17.81
N THR A 140 20.82 1.55 19.09
CA THR A 140 20.39 0.73 20.21
C THR A 140 19.43 1.50 21.12
N ILE A 141 19.02 0.86 22.21
CA ILE A 141 18.17 1.48 23.23
C ILE A 141 18.96 2.59 23.98
N ASP A 142 20.29 2.50 24.03
CA ASP A 142 21.13 3.57 24.59
C ASP A 142 21.00 4.87 23.79
N ASP A 143 20.82 4.78 22.47
CA ASP A 143 20.57 5.97 21.64
C ASP A 143 19.20 6.61 21.92
N ILE A 144 18.20 5.81 22.30
CA ILE A 144 16.91 6.32 22.77
C ILE A 144 17.09 7.06 24.10
N ILE A 145 17.88 6.52 25.03
CA ILE A 145 18.18 7.21 26.30
C ILE A 145 18.96 8.50 26.04
N LEU A 146 19.99 8.47 25.20
CA LEU A 146 20.76 9.66 24.85
C LEU A 146 19.86 10.73 24.22
N PHE A 147 18.93 10.31 23.35
CA PHE A 147 17.92 11.21 22.81
C PHE A 147 17.05 11.82 23.91
N LEU A 148 16.55 11.02 24.85
CA LEU A 148 15.70 11.49 25.96
C LEU A 148 16.46 12.44 26.90
N LYS A 149 17.76 12.20 27.15
CA LYS A 149 18.62 13.12 27.91
C LYS A 149 18.71 14.51 27.29
N HIS A 150 18.63 14.60 25.96
CA HIS A 150 18.70 15.88 25.25
C HIS A 150 17.34 16.53 25.02
N ASN A 151 16.26 15.74 24.89
CA ASN A 151 14.93 16.21 24.47
C ASN A 151 13.86 16.12 25.57
N ASN A 152 14.23 15.68 26.77
CA ASN A 152 13.43 15.51 27.98
C ASN A 152 12.30 14.46 27.90
N ASN A 153 11.58 14.34 26.79
CA ASN A 153 10.46 13.40 26.69
C ASN A 153 10.22 12.88 25.25
N ALA A 154 9.51 11.76 25.17
CA ALA A 154 8.99 11.20 23.92
C ALA A 154 7.84 10.20 24.19
N LEU A 155 7.07 9.89 23.16
CA LEU A 155 6.02 8.89 23.19
C LEU A 155 6.45 7.66 22.40
N LEU A 156 6.64 6.53 23.08
CA LEU A 156 6.81 5.23 22.45
C LEU A 156 5.42 4.62 22.21
N ARG A 157 5.02 4.48 20.93
CA ARG A 157 3.68 3.96 20.57
C ARG A 157 3.71 3.02 19.37
N PRO A 158 2.68 2.19 19.18
CA PRO A 158 2.50 1.46 17.93
C PRO A 158 2.46 2.42 16.74
N SER A 159 3.07 2.01 15.63
CA SER A 159 3.12 2.80 14.38
C SER A 159 1.74 2.93 13.73
N GLN A 160 0.86 1.93 13.87
CA GLN A 160 -0.48 1.95 13.31
C GLN A 160 -1.35 3.02 13.98
N TRP A 161 -2.13 3.75 13.17
CA TRP A 161 -3.01 4.83 13.64
C TRP A 161 -4.06 4.31 14.63
N ASN A 162 -4.76 3.24 14.25
CA ASN A 162 -5.88 2.64 14.98
C ASN A 162 -5.48 1.53 15.98
N SER A 163 -4.20 1.43 16.35
CA SER A 163 -3.75 0.39 17.29
C SER A 163 -4.28 0.64 18.71
N SER A 164 -4.75 -0.43 19.36
CA SER A 164 -5.11 -0.46 20.78
C SER A 164 -3.95 -0.90 21.68
N ALA A 165 -2.79 -1.24 21.11
CA ALA A 165 -1.63 -1.67 21.91
C ALA A 165 -1.08 -0.50 22.77
N THR A 166 -0.45 -0.87 23.88
CA THR A 166 -0.02 0.04 24.94
C THR A 166 0.92 1.12 24.42
N LYS A 167 0.69 2.36 24.86
CA LYS A 167 1.59 3.50 24.64
C LYS A 167 2.42 3.73 25.90
N TYR A 168 3.67 4.14 25.75
CA TYR A 168 4.58 4.42 26.84
C TYR A 168 5.08 5.87 26.76
N TYR A 169 4.79 6.64 27.79
CA TYR A 169 5.30 8.00 27.94
C TYR A 169 6.68 7.92 28.59
N LEU A 170 7.70 8.30 27.83
CA LEU A 170 9.09 8.28 28.27
C LEU A 170 9.52 9.69 28.62
N ARG A 171 10.11 9.89 29.80
CA ARG A 171 10.67 11.18 30.24
C ARG A 171 12.01 10.95 30.93
N TYR A 172 12.96 11.83 30.72
CA TYR A 172 14.23 11.83 31.43
C TYR A 172 14.40 13.18 32.12
N GLU A 173 14.53 13.16 33.44
CA GLU A 173 14.63 14.38 34.25
C GLU A 173 15.43 14.07 35.53
N ASN A 174 16.27 15.01 35.98
CA ASN A 174 17.08 14.87 37.20
C ASN A 174 17.84 13.54 37.24
N ASP A 175 18.53 13.23 36.14
CA ASP A 175 19.27 11.98 35.89
C ASP A 175 18.47 10.67 36.01
N THR A 176 17.13 10.76 36.05
CA THR A 176 16.24 9.63 36.24
C THR A 176 15.35 9.43 35.00
N LEU A 177 15.26 8.18 34.53
CA LEU A 177 14.30 7.78 33.49
C LEU A 177 12.93 7.52 34.14
N PHE A 178 11.86 7.97 33.50
CA PHE A 178 10.48 7.71 33.87
C PHE A 178 9.76 7.00 32.72
N ILE A 179 8.98 5.98 33.05
CA ILE A 179 8.06 5.29 32.13
C ILE A 179 6.66 5.40 32.72
N ASN A 180 5.75 6.07 32.01
CA ASN A 180 4.39 6.36 32.49
C ASN A 180 4.40 7.00 33.89
N ASP A 181 5.21 8.06 34.05
CA ASP A 181 5.43 8.83 35.29
C ASP A 181 6.01 8.06 36.48
N SER A 182 6.34 6.78 36.31
CA SER A 182 7.02 5.98 37.34
C SER A 182 8.55 6.02 37.13
N PRO A 183 9.35 6.29 38.18
CA PRO A 183 10.80 6.12 38.12
C PRO A 183 11.18 4.73 37.59
N SER A 184 12.18 4.70 36.72
CA SER A 184 12.56 3.53 35.93
C SER A 184 14.06 3.53 35.62
N ASN A 185 14.52 2.49 34.95
CA ASN A 185 15.91 2.31 34.51
C ASN A 185 15.99 1.70 33.11
N LEU A 186 17.21 1.56 32.59
CA LEU A 186 17.49 0.99 31.27
C LEU A 186 16.99 -0.45 31.15
N ASP A 187 17.19 -1.31 32.15
CA ASP A 187 16.74 -2.71 32.11
C ASP A 187 15.22 -2.83 31.91
N LYS A 188 14.45 -1.97 32.57
CA LYS A 188 12.99 -1.95 32.41
C LYS A 188 12.58 -1.42 31.03
N LEU A 189 13.31 -0.46 30.47
CA LEU A 189 13.07 0.00 29.09
C LEU A 189 13.42 -1.07 28.06
N ASN A 190 14.54 -1.80 28.25
CA ASN A 190 14.92 -2.94 27.43
C ASN A 190 13.82 -3.98 27.40
N LYS A 191 13.33 -4.38 28.57
CA LYS A 191 12.21 -5.32 28.69
C LYS A 191 10.96 -4.83 27.94
N VAL A 192 10.59 -3.56 28.10
CA VAL A 192 9.44 -2.97 27.38
C VAL A 192 9.62 -3.11 25.87
N ILE A 193 10.82 -2.81 25.35
CA ILE A 193 11.12 -2.86 23.91
C ILE A 193 11.19 -4.30 23.37
N ASP A 194 11.72 -5.24 24.14
CA ASP A 194 11.80 -6.65 23.75
C ASP A 194 10.42 -7.33 23.74
N ASP A 195 9.53 -6.92 24.64
CA ASP A 195 8.16 -7.43 24.77
C ASP A 195 7.20 -6.89 23.70
N LEU A 196 7.64 -5.91 22.88
CA LEU A 196 6.82 -5.36 21.79
C LEU A 196 6.49 -6.46 20.76
N GLN A 197 5.22 -6.49 20.35
CA GLN A 197 4.66 -7.50 19.43
C GLN A 197 4.35 -6.94 18.04
N THR A 198 4.35 -5.62 17.88
CA THR A 198 4.09 -4.90 16.63
C THR A 198 5.19 -3.89 16.38
N GLU A 199 5.18 -3.23 15.23
CA GLU A 199 6.07 -2.10 14.95
C GLU A 199 5.71 -0.91 15.85
N TYR A 200 6.72 -0.32 16.47
CA TYR A 200 6.61 0.88 17.29
C TYR A 200 7.44 2.01 16.70
N ILE A 201 7.12 3.21 17.12
CA ILE A 201 7.89 4.42 16.83
C ILE A 201 8.14 5.19 18.11
N LEU A 202 9.31 5.81 18.21
CA LEU A 202 9.56 6.88 19.16
C LEU A 202 9.12 8.19 18.51
N TYR A 203 8.06 8.78 19.05
CA TYR A 203 7.29 9.86 18.46
C TYR A 203 7.36 11.10 19.34
N GLU A 204 7.34 12.29 18.74
CA GLU A 204 7.21 13.58 19.44
C GLU A 204 6.09 13.48 20.46
N ASN A 205 6.29 13.84 21.72
CA ASN A 205 5.21 13.90 22.71
C ASN A 205 4.71 15.34 22.83
N ILE A 206 3.41 15.56 22.65
CA ILE A 206 2.81 16.90 22.72
C ILE A 206 1.53 16.85 23.54
N ASP A 207 1.31 17.90 24.32
CA ASP A 207 0.12 18.10 25.12
C ASP A 207 -0.92 18.89 24.33
N PHE A 208 -2.07 18.29 24.04
CA PHE A 208 -3.13 18.89 23.24
C PHE A 208 -4.08 19.74 24.09
N LEU A 209 -3.61 20.86 24.64
CA LEU A 209 -4.38 21.68 25.56
C LEU A 209 -5.08 22.83 24.84
N LEU A 210 -6.42 22.85 24.91
CA LEU A 210 -7.27 23.96 24.48
C LEU A 210 -7.11 25.14 25.44
N CYS A 211 -7.07 24.84 26.73
CA CYS A 211 -6.70 25.73 27.83
C CYS A 211 -6.02 24.90 28.93
N ASP A 212 -5.54 25.52 30.01
CA ASP A 212 -4.68 24.89 31.03
C ASP A 212 -5.19 23.54 31.60
N GLN A 213 -6.48 23.24 31.49
CA GLN A 213 -7.08 22.02 32.04
C GLN A 213 -7.86 21.15 31.02
N ILE A 214 -8.08 21.62 29.79
CA ILE A 214 -8.95 20.93 28.82
C ILE A 214 -8.10 20.46 27.65
N LYS A 215 -8.03 19.14 27.47
CA LYS A 215 -7.42 18.53 26.30
C LYS A 215 -8.39 18.52 25.12
N HIS A 216 -7.88 18.64 23.90
CA HIS A 216 -8.71 18.62 22.69
C HIS A 216 -8.08 17.93 21.49
N TYR A 217 -8.94 17.59 20.53
CA TYR A 217 -8.58 17.57 19.12
C TYR A 217 -9.78 17.91 18.27
N ILE A 218 -9.54 18.40 17.06
CA ILE A 218 -10.55 18.73 16.07
C ILE A 218 -10.48 17.69 14.96
N GLN A 219 -11.61 17.05 14.66
CA GLN A 219 -11.76 16.04 13.63
C GLN A 219 -12.54 16.61 12.45
N PHE A 220 -11.94 16.53 11.27
CA PHE A 220 -12.52 16.93 10.01
C PHE A 220 -12.95 15.68 9.25
N TYR A 221 -14.20 15.67 8.78
CA TYR A 221 -14.67 14.72 7.79
C TYR A 221 -14.43 15.35 6.42
N VAL A 222 -13.58 14.72 5.62
CA VAL A 222 -13.14 15.27 4.34
C VAL A 222 -13.44 14.30 3.22
N ALA A 223 -13.71 14.87 2.04
CA ALA A 223 -13.88 14.12 0.82
C ALA A 223 -12.99 14.65 -0.30
N ASN A 224 -12.63 13.74 -1.19
CA ASN A 224 -11.93 13.99 -2.43
C ASN A 224 -12.58 13.18 -3.56
N GLU A 225 -13.41 13.85 -4.35
CA GLU A 225 -14.06 13.26 -5.52
C GLU A 225 -13.54 13.97 -6.77
N LYS A 226 -12.98 13.22 -7.73
CA LYS A 226 -12.48 13.76 -9.01
C LYS A 226 -11.47 14.92 -8.85
N ASN A 227 -10.67 14.91 -7.79
CA ASN A 227 -9.73 15.97 -7.41
C ASN A 227 -10.38 17.27 -6.89
N GLU A 228 -11.68 17.24 -6.58
CA GLU A 228 -12.37 18.28 -5.82
C GLU A 228 -12.37 17.91 -4.34
N VAL A 229 -11.65 18.71 -3.55
CA VAL A 229 -11.50 18.49 -2.11
C VAL A 229 -12.49 19.35 -1.34
N GLN A 230 -13.09 18.77 -0.30
CA GLN A 230 -14.03 19.48 0.55
C GLN A 230 -14.00 18.98 1.99
N ILE A 231 -14.28 19.89 2.92
CA ILE A 231 -14.63 19.57 4.31
C ILE A 231 -16.16 19.41 4.35
N LEU A 232 -16.62 18.25 4.82
CA LEU A 232 -18.03 17.89 4.92
C LEU A 232 -18.61 18.20 6.29
N ASP A 233 -17.82 17.98 7.34
CA ASP A 233 -18.22 18.26 8.72
C ASP A 233 -17.00 18.40 9.63
N VAL A 234 -17.20 19.05 10.78
CA VAL A 234 -16.13 19.30 11.76
C VAL A 234 -16.68 19.14 13.18
N TYR A 235 -15.92 18.40 13.98
CA TYR A 235 -16.21 18.19 15.39
C TYR A 235 -14.97 18.45 16.23
N ILE A 236 -15.16 19.06 17.39
CA ILE A 236 -14.12 19.14 18.41
C ILE A 236 -14.47 18.18 19.53
N TYR A 237 -13.46 17.47 19.99
CA TYR A 237 -13.58 16.62 21.14
C TYR A 237 -12.75 17.15 22.29
N THR A 238 -13.31 17.12 23.50
CA THR A 238 -12.69 17.71 24.70
C THR A 238 -12.76 16.76 25.90
N TRP A 239 -11.76 16.81 26.79
CA TRP A 239 -11.75 16.07 28.06
C TRP A 239 -10.79 16.70 29.08
N CYS A 240 -11.06 16.54 30.38
CA CYS A 240 -10.19 17.07 31.46
C CYS A 240 -9.23 16.01 32.03
N ASP A 241 -9.75 14.82 32.35
CA ASP A 241 -8.97 13.77 33.03
C ASP A 241 -8.51 12.66 32.07
N LYS A 242 -9.39 11.68 31.83
CA LYS A 242 -9.15 10.53 30.95
C LYS A 242 -9.85 10.72 29.62
N GLU A 243 -9.21 10.26 28.55
CA GLU A 243 -9.78 10.26 27.19
C GLU A 243 -11.08 9.45 27.10
N SER A 244 -11.37 8.56 28.06
CA SER A 244 -12.65 7.84 28.16
C SER A 244 -13.85 8.75 28.46
N ASN A 245 -13.63 9.94 29.01
CA ASN A 245 -14.69 10.88 29.42
C ASN A 245 -14.89 12.00 28.39
N LYS A 246 -14.59 11.70 27.14
CA LYS A 246 -14.49 12.67 26.05
C LYS A 246 -15.87 13.11 25.59
N GLN A 247 -16.05 14.42 25.51
CA GLN A 247 -17.25 15.07 24.98
C GLN A 247 -17.02 15.45 23.53
N ILE A 248 -18.08 15.46 22.73
CA ILE A 248 -18.07 15.85 21.31
C ILE A 248 -18.95 17.08 21.12
N HIS A 249 -18.43 18.07 20.39
CA HIS A 249 -19.13 19.31 20.09
C HIS A 249 -19.02 19.58 18.60
N LYS A 250 -20.12 20.06 18.00
CA LYS A 250 -20.11 20.49 16.61
C LYS A 250 -19.36 21.82 16.49
N VAL A 251 -18.58 21.96 15.42
CA VAL A 251 -17.86 23.20 15.10
C VAL A 251 -18.58 23.87 13.92
N ASP A 252 -18.94 25.13 14.10
CA ASP A 252 -19.61 25.94 13.08
C ASP A 252 -18.65 26.34 11.94
N GLU A 253 -19.20 26.80 10.82
CA GLU A 253 -18.40 27.18 9.64
C GLU A 253 -17.38 28.31 9.91
N ASN A 254 -17.66 29.17 10.89
CA ASN A 254 -16.78 30.24 11.34
C ASN A 254 -15.71 29.76 12.37
N GLY A 255 -15.70 28.48 12.73
CA GLY A 255 -14.79 27.89 13.71
C GLY A 255 -15.22 28.04 15.17
N SER A 256 -16.47 28.46 15.45
CA SER A 256 -17.01 28.48 16.81
C SER A 256 -17.54 27.14 17.28
N PHE A 257 -17.54 26.91 18.58
CA PHE A 257 -18.23 25.78 19.22
C PHE A 257 -18.66 26.15 20.64
N GLU A 258 -19.70 25.49 21.14
CA GLU A 258 -20.18 25.68 22.51
C GLU A 258 -19.68 24.58 23.45
N LEU A 259 -19.09 24.99 24.58
CA LEU A 259 -18.64 24.11 25.66
C LEU A 259 -19.06 24.70 27.01
N ASN A 260 -19.86 23.96 27.77
CA ASN A 260 -20.37 24.36 29.09
C ASN A 260 -21.08 25.74 29.08
N GLY A 261 -21.89 26.01 28.05
CA GLY A 261 -22.65 27.27 27.91
C GLY A 261 -21.80 28.48 27.48
N LYS A 262 -20.53 28.27 27.11
CA LYS A 262 -19.62 29.31 26.59
C LYS A 262 -19.23 29.00 25.16
N ILE A 263 -19.18 30.05 24.34
CA ILE A 263 -18.72 29.97 22.95
C ILE A 263 -17.21 30.16 22.92
N TYR A 264 -16.52 29.24 22.26
CA TYR A 264 -15.10 29.28 21.99
C TYR A 264 -14.88 29.38 20.48
N HIS A 265 -13.73 29.94 20.08
CA HIS A 265 -13.30 30.01 18.69
C HIS A 265 -11.97 29.30 18.53
N ILE A 266 -11.83 28.55 17.44
CA ILE A 266 -10.56 27.92 17.07
C ILE A 266 -9.67 28.98 16.40
N ASP A 267 -8.47 29.17 16.94
CA ASP A 267 -7.47 30.09 16.39
C ASP A 267 -7.11 29.73 14.95
N ASP A 268 -6.82 30.75 14.13
CA ASP A 268 -6.36 30.58 12.74
C ASP A 268 -7.27 29.67 11.88
N TRP A 269 -8.58 29.69 12.12
CA TRP A 269 -9.55 28.78 11.49
C TRP A 269 -9.44 28.69 9.95
N GLN A 270 -9.32 29.83 9.26
CA GLN A 270 -9.17 29.87 7.80
C GLN A 270 -7.87 29.19 7.32
N LYS A 271 -6.76 29.43 8.01
CA LYS A 271 -5.48 28.79 7.70
C LYS A 271 -5.54 27.28 7.99
N THR A 272 -6.19 26.89 9.06
CA THR A 272 -6.41 25.50 9.45
C THR A 272 -7.20 24.75 8.38
N THR A 273 -8.38 25.26 8.02
CA THR A 273 -9.25 24.65 6.97
C THR A 273 -8.54 24.56 5.62
N GLN A 274 -7.81 25.60 5.20
CA GLN A 274 -7.01 25.56 3.97
C GLN A 274 -5.91 24.49 4.03
N THR A 275 -5.26 24.33 5.18
CA THR A 275 -4.24 23.29 5.38
C THR A 275 -4.85 21.89 5.30
N ILE A 276 -6.04 21.68 5.90
CA ILE A 276 -6.80 20.43 5.83
C ILE A 276 -7.18 20.09 4.38
N LEU A 277 -7.68 21.04 3.60
CA LEU A 277 -7.99 20.85 2.18
C LEU A 277 -6.74 20.49 1.36
N ASN A 278 -5.62 21.15 1.64
CA ASN A 278 -4.34 20.89 0.98
C ASN A 278 -3.80 19.48 1.29
N ILE A 279 -3.83 19.06 2.55
CA ILE A 279 -3.51 17.67 2.96
C ILE A 279 -4.45 16.68 2.27
N THR A 280 -5.74 17.01 2.18
CA THR A 280 -6.75 16.16 1.53
C THR A 280 -6.46 15.96 0.05
N LYS A 281 -5.95 17.00 -0.62
CA LYS A 281 -5.53 16.94 -2.02
C LYS A 281 -4.30 16.06 -2.22
N THR A 282 -3.34 16.09 -1.30
CA THR A 282 -2.16 15.22 -1.33
C THR A 282 -2.53 13.74 -1.25
N MET A 283 -3.60 13.43 -0.53
CA MET A 283 -4.18 12.09 -0.35
C MET A 283 -5.17 11.72 -1.47
N GLY A 284 -4.92 12.22 -2.69
CA GLY A 284 -5.84 12.23 -3.85
C GLY A 284 -6.49 10.92 -4.29
N PHE A 285 -6.04 9.76 -3.79
CA PHE A 285 -6.63 8.46 -4.10
C PHE A 285 -7.53 7.91 -2.98
N VAL A 286 -7.63 8.59 -1.83
CA VAL A 286 -8.56 8.25 -0.75
C VAL A 286 -9.75 9.21 -0.83
N SER A 287 -10.95 8.67 -1.04
CA SER A 287 -12.13 9.47 -1.36
C SER A 287 -12.83 10.07 -0.15
N PHE A 288 -12.92 9.34 0.98
CA PHE A 288 -13.59 9.82 2.19
C PHE A 288 -12.85 9.35 3.43
N PHE A 289 -12.39 10.27 4.26
CA PHE A 289 -11.59 9.95 5.44
C PHE A 289 -11.69 11.06 6.47
N THR A 290 -11.11 10.83 7.65
CA THR A 290 -11.01 11.87 8.67
C THR A 290 -9.58 12.26 8.93
N ILE A 291 -9.41 13.56 9.20
CA ILE A 291 -8.16 14.16 9.66
C ILE A 291 -8.42 14.74 11.05
N SER A 292 -7.69 14.27 12.05
CA SER A 292 -7.74 14.85 13.39
C SER A 292 -6.48 15.65 13.65
N ILE A 293 -6.64 16.88 14.12
CA ILE A 293 -5.58 17.83 14.42
C ILE A 293 -5.73 18.37 15.85
N SER A 294 -4.66 18.88 16.41
CA SER A 294 -4.71 19.80 17.54
C SER A 294 -4.26 21.18 17.07
N ALA A 295 -4.95 22.20 17.57
CA ALA A 295 -4.60 23.61 17.39
C ALA A 295 -4.18 24.15 18.75
N ASN A 296 -2.89 24.06 19.06
CA ASN A 296 -2.31 24.48 20.34
C ASN A 296 -1.53 25.77 20.14
N LYS A 297 -1.96 26.89 20.74
CA LYS A 297 -1.21 28.16 20.72
C LYS A 297 -0.76 28.60 19.31
N GLY A 298 -1.59 28.36 18.30
CA GLY A 298 -1.31 28.67 16.88
C GLY A 298 -0.50 27.61 16.12
N GLU A 299 -0.02 26.54 16.78
CA GLU A 299 0.64 25.41 16.12
C GLU A 299 -0.36 24.28 15.82
N LEU A 300 -0.38 23.89 14.54
CA LEU A 300 -1.22 22.82 14.03
C LEU A 300 -0.44 21.50 14.05
N LYS A 301 -0.92 20.49 14.77
CA LYS A 301 -0.29 19.17 14.81
C LYS A 301 -1.27 18.05 14.44
N LEU A 302 -0.86 17.16 13.55
CA LEU A 302 -1.62 16.00 13.12
C LEU A 302 -1.68 14.95 14.23
N ILE A 303 -2.90 14.55 14.58
CA ILE A 303 -3.22 13.61 15.67
C ILE A 303 -3.56 12.24 15.13
N HIS A 304 -4.32 12.21 14.04
CA HIS A 304 -4.88 10.98 13.50
C HIS A 304 -5.30 11.14 12.05
N LEU A 305 -5.07 10.09 11.25
CA LEU A 305 -5.70 9.92 9.94
C LEU A 305 -6.49 8.61 9.98
N ASN A 306 -7.74 8.63 9.51
CA ASN A 306 -8.55 7.43 9.47
C ASN A 306 -9.31 7.30 8.14
N CYS A 307 -8.94 6.28 7.37
CA CYS A 307 -9.61 5.92 6.12
C CYS A 307 -10.87 5.05 6.32
N TYR A 308 -11.24 4.77 7.58
CA TYR A 308 -12.51 4.18 7.98
C TYR A 308 -13.18 5.06 9.04
N PRO A 309 -13.67 6.27 8.66
CA PRO A 309 -14.31 7.18 9.60
C PRO A 309 -15.41 6.50 10.40
N ILE A 310 -15.30 6.57 11.73
CA ILE A 310 -16.43 6.32 12.62
C ILE A 310 -17.27 7.60 12.57
N LEU A 311 -18.55 7.49 12.19
CA LEU A 311 -19.46 8.63 12.15
C LEU A 311 -19.71 9.17 13.58
N PRO A 312 -19.99 10.47 13.73
CA PRO A 312 -20.15 11.08 15.05
C PRO A 312 -21.41 10.55 15.74
N ASP A 313 -21.36 10.45 17.07
CA ASP A 313 -22.49 10.05 17.94
C ASP A 313 -23.47 11.21 18.21
N ILE A 314 -23.37 12.30 17.44
CA ILE A 314 -24.29 13.45 17.42
C ILE A 314 -24.68 13.75 15.97
N ASN A 315 -25.69 14.60 15.78
CA ASN A 315 -26.20 14.91 14.44
C ASN A 315 -25.14 15.48 13.48
N MET A 316 -25.02 14.81 12.33
CA MET A 316 -24.23 15.22 11.17
C MET A 316 -24.85 16.45 10.51
N SER A 317 -24.01 17.24 9.85
CA SER A 317 -24.46 18.26 8.92
C SER A 317 -25.24 17.63 7.76
N GLU A 318 -26.16 18.39 7.17
CA GLU A 318 -26.83 18.02 5.92
C GLU A 318 -25.81 17.70 4.83
N LYS A 319 -24.74 18.51 4.74
CA LYS A 319 -23.66 18.32 3.78
C LYS A 319 -22.99 16.93 3.87
N LEU A 320 -22.65 16.47 5.09
CA LEU A 320 -22.08 15.13 5.28
C LEU A 320 -23.11 14.03 5.01
N ASN A 321 -24.35 14.22 5.46
CA ASN A 321 -25.44 13.28 5.21
C ASN A 321 -25.68 13.07 3.71
N ASP A 322 -25.87 14.16 2.97
CA ASP A 322 -26.17 14.16 1.53
C ASP A 322 -25.02 13.55 0.73
N TYR A 323 -23.77 13.84 1.11
CA TYR A 323 -22.60 13.21 0.49
C TYR A 323 -22.61 11.69 0.66
N LEU A 324 -22.91 11.19 1.86
CA LEU A 324 -22.93 9.74 2.11
C LEU A 324 -24.10 9.04 1.41
N LEU A 325 -25.27 9.68 1.35
CA LEU A 325 -26.43 9.19 0.59
C LEU A 325 -26.12 9.10 -0.91
N TYR A 326 -25.59 10.18 -1.49
CA TYR A 326 -25.13 10.20 -2.88
C TYR A 326 -24.18 9.04 -3.18
N ARG A 327 -23.22 8.76 -2.29
CA ARG A 327 -22.28 7.65 -2.49
C ARG A 327 -22.93 6.28 -2.39
N ALA A 328 -23.93 6.10 -1.53
CA ALA A 328 -24.69 4.87 -1.47
C ALA A 328 -25.46 4.63 -2.77
N GLU A 329 -26.10 5.67 -3.33
CA GLU A 329 -26.80 5.60 -4.61
C GLU A 329 -25.87 5.25 -5.78
N VAL A 330 -24.70 5.88 -5.86
CA VAL A 330 -23.68 5.58 -6.88
C VAL A 330 -23.22 4.12 -6.77
N LYS A 331 -22.98 3.63 -5.54
CA LYS A 331 -22.56 2.24 -5.30
C LYS A 331 -23.65 1.26 -5.72
N LEU A 332 -24.92 1.53 -5.39
CA LEU A 332 -26.06 0.70 -5.77
C LEU A 332 -26.27 0.68 -7.29
N SER A 333 -26.21 1.84 -7.95
CA SER A 333 -26.37 1.95 -9.41
C SER A 333 -25.35 1.09 -10.16
N ALA A 334 -24.10 1.11 -9.71
CA ALA A 334 -23.05 0.32 -10.34
C ALA A 334 -23.13 -1.20 -10.10
N LEU A 335 -23.82 -1.64 -9.04
CA LEU A 335 -24.11 -3.06 -8.86
C LEU A 335 -25.10 -3.54 -9.92
N LYS A 336 -26.14 -2.73 -10.22
CA LYS A 336 -27.16 -3.04 -11.23
C LYS A 336 -26.55 -3.22 -12.63
N ASP A 337 -25.57 -2.39 -12.99
CA ASP A 337 -24.84 -2.50 -14.26
C ASP A 337 -23.95 -3.76 -14.36
N ASN A 338 -23.43 -4.26 -13.23
CA ASN A 338 -22.52 -5.41 -13.19
C ASN A 338 -23.22 -6.77 -13.11
N THR A 339 -24.51 -6.82 -12.78
CA THR A 339 -25.31 -8.05 -12.88
C THR A 339 -25.30 -8.64 -14.30
N PHE A 340 -25.00 -7.84 -15.32
CA PHE A 340 -24.78 -8.29 -16.70
C PHE A 340 -23.40 -8.92 -16.97
N LYS A 341 -22.39 -8.70 -16.11
CA LYS A 341 -21.01 -9.19 -16.27
C LYS A 341 -20.63 -10.36 -15.36
N GLN A 342 -21.34 -10.57 -14.26
CA GLN A 342 -21.04 -11.67 -13.33
C GLN A 342 -21.38 -13.06 -13.88
N ASN A 343 -22.13 -13.16 -15.00
CA ASN A 343 -22.36 -14.42 -15.70
C ASN A 343 -21.12 -14.96 -16.47
N HIS A 344 -19.99 -14.26 -16.50
CA HIS A 344 -18.76 -14.70 -17.19
C HIS A 344 -17.64 -15.24 -16.28
N THR A 345 -17.88 -15.38 -14.97
CA THR A 345 -17.00 -16.10 -14.04
C THR A 345 -17.67 -17.33 -13.44
N ALA A 346 -18.46 -18.05 -14.26
CA ALA A 346 -18.58 -19.48 -14.07
C ALA A 346 -17.18 -20.07 -14.33
N ILE A 347 -16.42 -20.26 -13.26
CA ILE A 347 -15.20 -21.08 -13.27
C ILE A 347 -15.61 -22.37 -13.97
N ARG A 348 -15.01 -22.66 -15.13
CA ARG A 348 -15.04 -24.01 -15.67
C ARG A 348 -14.53 -24.89 -14.53
N GLN A 349 -15.41 -25.70 -13.95
CA GLN A 349 -15.01 -26.86 -13.17
C GLN A 349 -14.34 -27.81 -14.16
N GLU A 350 -13.10 -27.51 -14.54
CA GLU A 350 -12.22 -28.47 -15.19
C GLU A 350 -11.92 -29.55 -14.14
N ASP A 351 -12.10 -30.80 -14.53
CA ASP A 351 -11.88 -31.96 -13.68
C ASP A 351 -10.38 -32.16 -13.46
N TYR A 352 -9.88 -31.73 -12.30
CA TYR A 352 -8.50 -31.94 -11.85
C TYR A 352 -8.40 -33.11 -10.84
N SER A 353 -9.30 -34.10 -10.93
CA SER A 353 -9.32 -35.25 -10.02
C SER A 353 -7.98 -35.97 -9.93
N GLU A 354 -7.24 -36.09 -11.04
CA GLU A 354 -5.92 -36.72 -11.13
C GLU A 354 -4.83 -36.06 -10.27
N ILE A 355 -5.01 -34.80 -9.84
CA ILE A 355 -4.05 -34.08 -8.97
C ILE A 355 -4.72 -33.52 -7.71
N SER A 356 -5.95 -33.97 -7.43
CA SER A 356 -6.74 -33.49 -6.29
C SER A 356 -6.06 -33.75 -4.95
N ASP A 357 -5.31 -34.85 -4.84
CA ASP A 357 -4.49 -35.18 -3.67
C ASP A 357 -3.36 -34.18 -3.41
N VAL A 358 -2.86 -33.50 -4.44
CA VAL A 358 -1.84 -32.44 -4.34
C VAL A 358 -2.48 -31.11 -4.03
N LEU A 359 -3.58 -30.77 -4.69
CA LEU A 359 -4.30 -29.51 -4.51
C LEU A 359 -4.99 -29.40 -3.15
N ASN A 360 -5.44 -30.52 -2.59
CA ASN A 360 -6.16 -30.58 -1.31
C ASN A 360 -5.25 -30.90 -0.11
N ARG A 361 -3.91 -30.82 -0.26
CA ARG A 361 -3.01 -30.95 0.89
C ARG A 361 -3.29 -29.83 1.89
N GLU A 362 -3.17 -30.16 3.17
CA GLU A 362 -3.20 -29.12 4.20
C GLU A 362 -1.97 -28.22 4.03
N PRO A 363 -2.13 -26.89 3.91
CA PRO A 363 -0.99 -25.99 3.81
C PRO A 363 -0.15 -26.06 5.08
N ARG A 364 1.18 -25.98 4.93
CA ARG A 364 2.11 -25.91 6.06
C ARG A 364 1.69 -24.77 6.99
N ILE A 365 1.66 -25.02 8.30
CA ILE A 365 1.35 -23.99 9.30
C ILE A 365 2.22 -22.73 9.07
N GLY A 366 1.59 -21.55 9.15
CA GLY A 366 2.23 -20.28 8.82
C GLY A 366 2.30 -19.93 7.34
N MET A 367 1.81 -20.79 6.43
CA MET A 367 1.58 -20.45 5.03
C MET A 367 0.39 -19.49 4.93
N ARG A 368 0.59 -18.36 4.23
CA ARG A 368 -0.50 -17.42 3.95
C ARG A 368 -1.46 -18.05 2.94
N ALA A 369 -2.77 -17.98 3.19
CA ALA A 369 -3.80 -18.51 2.29
C ALA A 369 -3.64 -18.01 0.84
N TYR A 370 -3.29 -16.72 0.66
CA TYR A 370 -2.97 -16.16 -0.66
C TYR A 370 -1.82 -16.89 -1.35
N MET A 371 -0.73 -17.17 -0.63
CA MET A 371 0.45 -17.84 -1.19
C MET A 371 0.16 -19.30 -1.48
N TYR A 372 -0.61 -19.98 -0.63
CA TYR A 372 -1.08 -21.33 -0.94
C TYR A 372 -1.95 -21.36 -2.21
N GLY A 373 -2.82 -20.37 -2.40
CA GLY A 373 -3.57 -20.22 -3.65
C GLY A 373 -2.68 -19.93 -4.86
N VAL A 374 -1.53 -19.26 -4.68
CA VAL A 374 -0.52 -19.10 -5.74
C VAL A 374 0.13 -20.46 -6.05
N TRP A 375 0.55 -21.23 -5.05
CA TRP A 375 1.07 -22.59 -5.21
C TRP A 375 0.12 -23.46 -6.04
N GLN A 376 -1.15 -23.53 -5.64
CA GLN A 376 -2.16 -24.33 -6.33
C GLN A 376 -2.33 -23.93 -7.79
N LYS A 377 -2.33 -22.62 -8.08
CA LYS A 377 -2.42 -22.10 -9.45
C LYS A 377 -1.20 -22.46 -10.29
N GLU A 378 0.00 -22.40 -9.72
CA GLU A 378 1.22 -22.79 -10.42
C GLU A 378 1.29 -24.30 -10.64
N VAL A 379 0.85 -25.13 -9.67
CA VAL A 379 0.69 -26.59 -9.85
C VAL A 379 -0.29 -26.91 -10.98
N ILE A 380 -1.44 -26.23 -11.06
CA ILE A 380 -2.41 -26.41 -12.16
C ILE A 380 -1.77 -26.03 -13.51
N LYS A 381 -1.06 -24.90 -13.58
CA LYS A 381 -0.36 -24.51 -14.82
C LYS A 381 0.70 -25.53 -15.23
N ASP A 382 1.48 -26.01 -14.26
CA ASP A 382 2.53 -27.01 -14.46
C ASP A 382 1.93 -28.36 -14.87
N TYR A 383 0.77 -28.74 -14.32
CA TYR A 383 -0.01 -29.92 -14.73
C TYR A 383 -0.46 -29.82 -16.20
N LEU A 384 -1.01 -28.67 -16.60
CA LEU A 384 -1.49 -28.43 -17.97
C LEU A 384 -0.38 -28.32 -19.02
N ASP A 385 0.85 -28.06 -18.59
CA ASP A 385 2.00 -27.95 -19.46
C ASP A 385 2.51 -29.34 -19.94
N SER A 386 3.28 -29.40 -21.04
CA SER A 386 3.77 -30.65 -21.66
C SER A 386 5.27 -30.91 -21.49
N PHE A 387 5.99 -30.12 -20.69
CA PHE A 387 7.45 -30.20 -20.55
C PHE A 387 7.93 -31.47 -19.84
N ASN A 388 7.18 -31.95 -18.84
CA ASN A 388 7.54 -33.12 -18.04
C ASN A 388 6.37 -34.11 -17.98
N SER A 389 6.67 -35.38 -17.73
CA SER A 389 5.68 -36.42 -17.47
C SER A 389 4.94 -36.18 -16.15
N LEU A 390 3.76 -36.81 -15.98
CA LEU A 390 3.00 -36.71 -14.73
C LEU A 390 3.78 -37.28 -13.52
N GLU A 391 4.61 -38.30 -13.74
CA GLU A 391 5.47 -38.89 -12.72
C GLU A 391 6.53 -37.90 -12.23
N GLU A 392 7.26 -37.25 -13.15
CA GLU A 392 8.24 -36.21 -12.83
C GLU A 392 7.59 -35.00 -12.14
N LYS A 393 6.38 -34.62 -12.59
CA LYS A 393 5.60 -33.55 -11.95
C LYS A 393 5.27 -33.88 -10.50
N ARG A 394 4.72 -35.07 -10.25
CA ARG A 394 4.41 -35.53 -8.89
C ARG A 394 5.66 -35.59 -8.02
N TRP A 395 6.75 -36.13 -8.56
CA TRP A 395 8.05 -36.18 -7.88
C TRP A 395 8.53 -34.79 -7.43
N ALA A 396 8.41 -33.78 -8.30
CA ALA A 396 8.78 -32.40 -8.00
C ALA A 396 7.84 -31.77 -6.96
N TRP A 397 6.53 -31.90 -7.14
CA TRP A 397 5.53 -31.33 -6.23
C TRP A 397 5.65 -31.90 -4.81
N ASP A 398 5.97 -33.18 -4.67
CA ASP A 398 6.23 -33.83 -3.38
C ASP A 398 7.45 -33.26 -2.66
N ARG A 399 8.40 -32.68 -3.41
CA ARG A 399 9.58 -31.98 -2.89
C ARG A 399 9.39 -30.46 -2.82
N GLY A 400 8.20 -29.97 -3.17
CA GLY A 400 7.85 -28.55 -3.17
C GLY A 400 8.36 -27.76 -4.36
N PHE A 401 8.80 -28.41 -5.44
CA PHE A 401 9.25 -27.76 -6.68
C PHE A 401 8.17 -27.84 -7.75
N LEU A 402 8.15 -26.85 -8.64
CA LEU A 402 7.45 -26.98 -9.94
C LEU A 402 8.31 -27.84 -10.87
N SER A 403 7.66 -28.65 -11.73
CA SER A 403 8.34 -29.70 -12.49
C SER A 403 9.42 -29.18 -13.42
N TYR A 404 9.25 -27.97 -13.97
CA TYR A 404 10.26 -27.37 -14.84
C TYR A 404 11.60 -27.12 -14.13
N ARG A 405 11.63 -27.06 -12.79
CA ARG A 405 12.86 -26.92 -12.00
C ARG A 405 13.77 -28.15 -12.13
N ILE A 406 13.22 -29.33 -12.46
CA ILE A 406 14.01 -30.55 -12.70
C ILE A 406 15.08 -30.28 -13.77
N ASN A 407 14.65 -29.77 -14.92
CA ASN A 407 15.52 -29.48 -16.05
C ASN A 407 16.39 -28.23 -15.82
N GLU A 408 15.87 -27.28 -15.05
CA GLU A 408 16.54 -26.01 -14.80
C GLU A 408 17.72 -26.18 -13.82
N TYR A 409 17.48 -26.78 -12.67
CA TYR A 409 18.49 -26.97 -11.63
C TYR A 409 19.21 -28.32 -11.73
N GLY A 410 18.78 -29.19 -12.66
CA GLY A 410 19.27 -30.57 -12.72
C GLY A 410 18.92 -31.34 -11.45
N LEU A 411 17.67 -31.23 -10.98
CA LEU A 411 17.25 -31.82 -9.72
C LEU A 411 17.33 -33.35 -9.77
N THR A 412 17.87 -33.93 -8.71
CA THR A 412 17.99 -35.36 -8.46
C THR A 412 17.64 -35.64 -7.01
N GLU A 413 17.45 -36.91 -6.65
CA GLU A 413 17.26 -37.32 -5.25
C GLU A 413 18.41 -36.89 -4.33
N GLU A 414 19.62 -36.80 -4.88
CA GLU A 414 20.83 -36.47 -4.11
C GLU A 414 20.97 -34.97 -3.86
N ASN A 415 20.48 -34.12 -4.78
CA ASN A 415 20.79 -32.69 -4.76
C ASN A 415 19.61 -31.76 -4.47
N TYR A 416 18.35 -32.22 -4.51
CA TYR A 416 17.20 -31.30 -4.47
C TYR A 416 17.15 -30.46 -3.19
N LYS A 417 17.67 -31.01 -2.08
CA LYS A 417 17.77 -30.33 -0.77
C LYS A 417 18.79 -29.19 -0.74
N ASN A 418 19.65 -29.07 -1.74
CA ASN A 418 20.62 -27.99 -1.86
C ASN A 418 19.97 -26.71 -2.41
N PHE A 419 18.74 -26.81 -2.93
CA PHE A 419 17.98 -25.70 -3.48
C PHE A 419 16.80 -25.34 -2.59
N ILE A 420 16.37 -24.10 -2.70
CA ILE A 420 15.14 -23.65 -2.07
C ILE A 420 13.99 -23.99 -3.00
N SER A 421 13.05 -24.78 -2.49
CA SER A 421 11.88 -25.19 -3.26
C SER A 421 10.93 -24.02 -3.47
N ASP A 422 10.16 -24.04 -4.56
CA ASP A 422 9.18 -22.99 -4.85
C ASP A 422 8.14 -22.88 -3.71
N TYR A 423 7.75 -24.02 -3.11
CA TYR A 423 6.87 -24.06 -1.94
C TYR A 423 7.52 -23.45 -0.69
N ASP A 424 8.79 -23.76 -0.41
CA ASP A 424 9.53 -23.17 0.71
C ASP A 424 9.69 -21.66 0.52
N TYR A 425 9.99 -21.22 -0.70
CA TYR A 425 10.05 -19.81 -1.02
C TYR A 425 8.69 -19.15 -0.75
N GLN A 426 7.60 -19.68 -1.33
CA GLN A 426 6.26 -19.14 -1.10
C GLN A 426 5.88 -19.13 0.38
N TRP A 427 6.33 -20.12 1.16
CA TRP A 427 6.15 -20.16 2.60
C TRP A 427 6.92 -19.06 3.31
N LEU A 428 8.11 -18.64 2.86
CA LEU A 428 8.83 -17.50 3.43
C LEU A 428 8.07 -16.17 3.32
N ASN A 429 7.10 -16.06 2.43
CA ASN A 429 6.35 -14.81 2.28
C ASN A 429 5.53 -14.51 3.56
N ARG A 430 5.76 -13.38 4.24
CA ARG A 430 6.62 -12.23 3.88
C ARG A 430 7.88 -12.19 4.73
N ILE A 431 9.01 -11.86 4.11
CA ILE A 431 10.27 -11.53 4.82
C ILE A 431 10.25 -10.08 5.29
N ASN A 432 9.83 -9.15 4.43
CA ASN A 432 9.63 -7.76 4.82
C ASN A 432 8.41 -7.61 5.72
N ASN A 433 8.47 -6.64 6.64
CA ASN A 433 7.35 -6.18 7.46
C ASN A 433 6.33 -5.37 6.64
N ASP A 434 5.36 -4.77 7.34
CA ASP A 434 4.27 -4.01 6.72
C ASP A 434 4.73 -2.77 5.93
N TYR A 435 5.91 -2.22 6.20
CA TYR A 435 6.47 -1.09 5.45
C TYR A 435 6.84 -1.42 4.01
N GLN A 436 6.80 -2.70 3.62
CA GLN A 436 6.89 -3.10 2.20
C GLN A 436 5.85 -2.38 1.32
N VAL A 437 4.77 -1.85 1.91
CA VAL A 437 3.79 -1.02 1.22
C VAL A 437 4.43 0.15 0.47
N TRP A 438 5.53 0.72 0.99
CA TRP A 438 6.25 1.84 0.40
C TRP A 438 6.76 1.59 -1.01
N ILE A 439 7.03 0.33 -1.35
CA ILE A 439 7.54 -0.10 -2.65
C ILE A 439 6.60 -1.10 -3.35
N SER A 440 5.43 -1.37 -2.76
CA SER A 440 4.47 -2.38 -3.26
C SER A 440 3.74 -1.99 -4.56
N ASP A 441 3.59 -0.70 -4.83
CA ASP A 441 2.97 -0.20 -6.04
C ASP A 441 3.71 1.02 -6.59
N LYS A 442 3.59 1.20 -7.90
CA LYS A 442 4.37 2.19 -8.63
C LYS A 442 4.02 3.63 -8.25
N VAL A 443 2.80 3.91 -7.74
CA VAL A 443 2.38 5.28 -7.38
C VAL A 443 2.87 5.68 -6.00
N THR A 444 2.66 4.83 -4.99
CA THR A 444 3.16 5.05 -3.61
C THR A 444 4.67 5.19 -3.61
N TYR A 445 5.34 4.30 -4.34
CA TYR A 445 6.79 4.28 -4.52
C TYR A 445 7.37 5.65 -4.87
N ARG A 446 6.83 6.30 -5.91
CA ARG A 446 7.31 7.62 -6.35
C ARG A 446 7.19 8.68 -5.26
N LYS A 447 6.13 8.67 -4.46
CA LYS A 447 5.92 9.65 -3.37
C LYS A 447 6.87 9.39 -2.20
N ILE A 448 7.00 8.14 -1.77
CA ILE A 448 7.87 7.79 -0.64
C ILE A 448 9.34 8.08 -0.97
N PHE A 449 9.76 7.81 -2.21
CA PHE A 449 11.13 7.97 -2.69
C PHE A 449 11.44 9.36 -3.25
N GLU A 450 10.65 10.39 -2.90
CA GLU A 450 10.93 11.79 -3.27
C GLU A 450 12.37 12.24 -2.93
N PRO A 451 13.00 11.86 -1.79
CA PRO A 451 14.41 12.18 -1.51
C PRO A 451 15.41 11.64 -2.56
N PHE A 452 15.01 10.62 -3.33
CA PHE A 452 15.81 9.95 -4.36
C PHE A 452 15.21 10.13 -5.77
N LYS A 453 14.32 11.11 -5.99
CA LYS A 453 13.59 11.30 -7.26
C LYS A 453 14.48 11.40 -8.51
N GLN A 454 15.71 11.88 -8.36
CA GLN A 454 16.71 11.95 -9.43
C GLN A 454 17.09 10.56 -9.98
N LEU A 455 16.96 9.52 -9.18
CA LEU A 455 17.20 8.12 -9.56
C LEU A 455 15.93 7.43 -10.07
N LEU A 456 14.78 8.11 -10.07
CA LEU A 456 13.51 7.57 -10.56
C LEU A 456 13.19 8.12 -11.95
N PRO A 457 12.41 7.38 -12.77
CA PRO A 457 11.79 8.00 -13.91
C PRO A 457 10.85 9.13 -13.46
N LYS A 458 10.62 10.15 -14.28
CA LYS A 458 9.55 11.13 -14.04
C LYS A 458 8.17 10.49 -14.17
N TYR A 459 7.26 10.83 -13.28
CA TYR A 459 5.89 10.33 -13.18
C TYR A 459 4.92 11.47 -13.47
N TYR A 460 4.14 11.33 -14.55
CA TYR A 460 3.30 12.43 -15.05
C TYR A 460 1.82 12.23 -14.73
N TYR A 461 1.25 11.08 -15.09
CA TYR A 461 -0.19 10.84 -14.89
C TYR A 461 -0.46 9.44 -14.36
N PHE A 462 -1.52 9.30 -13.59
CA PHE A 462 -2.12 8.04 -13.22
C PHE A 462 -3.54 7.98 -13.77
N ILE A 463 -3.81 7.00 -14.62
CA ILE A 463 -5.13 6.67 -15.14
C ILE A 463 -5.66 5.52 -14.27
N TYR A 464 -6.80 5.70 -13.63
CA TYR A 464 -7.38 4.68 -12.77
C TYR A 464 -8.89 4.67 -12.87
N ARG A 465 -9.50 3.54 -12.51
CA ARG A 465 -10.95 3.46 -12.38
C ARG A 465 -11.37 3.66 -10.94
N SER A 466 -12.28 4.61 -10.74
CA SER A 466 -12.97 4.84 -9.46
C SER A 466 -14.43 5.13 -9.78
N ASN A 467 -15.34 4.58 -8.96
CA ASN A 467 -16.78 4.63 -9.22
C ASN A 467 -17.13 4.27 -10.67
N TRP A 468 -16.44 3.28 -11.24
CA TRP A 468 -16.70 2.72 -12.57
C TRP A 468 -16.47 3.68 -13.74
N GLN A 469 -15.88 4.85 -13.47
CA GLN A 469 -15.43 5.84 -14.47
C GLN A 469 -13.91 5.89 -14.52
N ILE A 470 -13.37 6.26 -15.67
CA ILE A 470 -11.94 6.58 -15.79
C ILE A 470 -11.68 7.93 -15.15
N ASN A 471 -10.69 7.96 -14.28
CA ASN A 471 -10.16 9.14 -13.63
C ASN A 471 -8.69 9.28 -14.03
N ILE A 472 -8.27 10.53 -14.19
CA ILE A 472 -6.89 10.88 -14.53
C ILE A 472 -6.41 11.87 -13.48
N SER A 473 -5.30 11.54 -12.82
CA SER A 473 -4.67 12.44 -11.85
C SER A 473 -3.23 12.71 -12.24
N LYS A 474 -2.83 13.97 -12.16
CA LYS A 474 -1.43 14.38 -12.22
C LYS A 474 -0.63 13.75 -11.08
N LEU A 475 0.62 13.42 -11.37
CA LEU A 475 1.63 12.98 -10.42
C LEU A 475 2.75 14.04 -10.30
N ASN A 476 3.70 13.79 -9.40
CA ASN A 476 4.69 14.75 -8.91
C ASN A 476 5.47 15.50 -10.01
N ASP A 477 5.74 14.85 -11.16
CA ASP A 477 6.58 15.43 -12.22
C ASP A 477 5.76 16.03 -13.37
N CYS A 478 4.43 16.08 -13.25
CA CYS A 478 3.57 16.67 -14.28
C CYS A 478 3.64 18.20 -14.28
N PRO A 479 3.85 18.84 -15.44
CA PRO A 479 3.76 20.29 -15.55
C PRO A 479 2.41 20.82 -15.03
N THR A 480 2.46 21.88 -14.24
CA THR A 480 1.30 22.42 -13.52
C THR A 480 0.22 22.97 -14.44
N HIS A 481 0.62 23.53 -15.60
CA HIS A 481 -0.26 24.11 -16.62
C HIS A 481 -1.07 23.08 -17.41
N LEU A 482 -0.77 21.79 -17.28
CA LEU A 482 -1.52 20.74 -17.95
C LEU A 482 -2.72 20.28 -17.12
N GLU A 483 -3.80 19.91 -17.81
CA GLU A 483 -5.04 19.46 -17.20
C GLU A 483 -4.99 17.97 -16.79
N ASN A 484 -5.89 17.58 -15.88
CA ASN A 484 -6.15 16.20 -15.47
C ASN A 484 -7.02 15.46 -16.51
N SER A 485 -6.58 15.42 -17.77
CA SER A 485 -7.39 14.91 -18.89
C SER A 485 -6.55 14.14 -19.92
N ILE A 486 -7.22 13.35 -20.77
CA ILE A 486 -6.57 12.71 -21.93
C ILE A 486 -5.92 13.77 -22.82
N TRP A 487 -6.55 14.92 -22.97
CA TRP A 487 -5.99 16.03 -23.72
C TRP A 487 -4.69 16.54 -23.08
N GLY A 488 -4.63 16.65 -21.75
CA GLY A 488 -3.41 16.96 -21.01
C GLY A 488 -2.27 15.97 -21.30
N ILE A 489 -2.58 14.67 -21.36
CA ILE A 489 -1.63 13.61 -21.74
C ILE A 489 -1.11 13.81 -23.17
N LEU A 490 -1.99 14.15 -24.12
CA LEU A 490 -1.58 14.41 -25.51
C LEU A 490 -0.69 15.65 -25.63
N GLN A 491 -0.99 16.72 -24.89
CA GLN A 491 -0.13 17.92 -24.86
C GLN A 491 1.24 17.61 -24.25
N LEU A 492 1.27 16.85 -23.16
CA LEU A 492 2.51 16.36 -22.57
C LEU A 492 3.32 15.59 -23.61
N LEU A 493 2.69 14.62 -24.30
CA LEU A 493 3.35 13.81 -25.32
C LEU A 493 3.94 14.68 -26.45
N LYS A 494 3.23 15.73 -26.88
CA LYS A 494 3.76 16.69 -27.85
C LYS A 494 4.97 17.46 -27.34
N GLN A 495 5.03 17.77 -26.04
CA GLN A 495 6.16 18.46 -25.41
C GLN A 495 7.37 17.54 -25.25
N VAL A 496 7.19 16.37 -24.62
CA VAL A 496 8.29 15.45 -24.25
C VAL A 496 8.63 14.42 -25.33
N LYS A 497 7.83 14.35 -26.40
CA LYS A 497 7.97 13.49 -27.60
C LYS A 497 7.81 11.99 -27.38
N LYS A 498 8.11 11.46 -26.20
CA LYS A 498 8.02 10.02 -25.90
C LYS A 498 7.62 9.76 -24.46
N LEU A 499 6.64 8.87 -24.26
CA LEU A 499 6.11 8.47 -22.95
C LEU A 499 6.02 6.95 -22.84
N ALA A 500 6.16 6.44 -21.63
CA ALA A 500 5.92 5.05 -21.29
C ALA A 500 4.61 4.89 -20.51
N LEU A 501 3.69 4.07 -21.02
CA LEU A 501 2.47 3.64 -20.37
C LEU A 501 2.71 2.27 -19.73
N LYS A 502 2.57 2.19 -18.40
CA LYS A 502 2.78 0.98 -17.62
C LYS A 502 1.50 0.58 -16.92
N ALA A 503 0.98 -0.63 -17.16
CA ALA A 503 -0.10 -1.17 -16.36
C ALA A 503 0.32 -1.28 -14.88
N SER A 504 -0.60 -0.98 -13.97
CA SER A 504 -0.37 -1.03 -12.50
C SER A 504 -0.44 -2.45 -11.96
N TYR A 505 -1.16 -3.32 -12.68
CA TYR A 505 -1.29 -4.74 -12.40
C TYR A 505 -0.89 -5.53 -13.65
N GLY A 506 -0.19 -6.63 -13.43
CA GLY A 506 0.42 -7.44 -14.49
C GLY A 506 1.92 -7.61 -14.23
N SER A 507 2.40 -8.83 -14.34
CA SER A 507 3.84 -9.14 -14.32
C SER A 507 4.41 -9.09 -15.74
N HIS A 508 5.73 -9.14 -15.85
CA HIS A 508 6.45 -9.37 -17.11
C HIS A 508 6.20 -8.38 -18.26
N GLY A 509 5.70 -7.17 -17.95
CA GLY A 509 5.48 -6.09 -18.92
C GLY A 509 4.23 -6.24 -19.79
N PHE A 510 3.29 -7.12 -19.42
CA PHE A 510 1.95 -7.11 -20.01
C PHE A 510 1.28 -5.74 -19.79
N GLY A 511 0.75 -5.15 -20.87
CA GLY A 511 0.19 -3.79 -20.83
C GLY A 511 1.26 -2.69 -20.77
N PHE A 512 2.44 -2.91 -21.35
CA PHE A 512 3.41 -1.84 -21.60
C PHE A 512 3.19 -1.24 -22.99
N PHE A 513 3.01 0.07 -23.07
CA PHE A 513 2.90 0.81 -24.33
C PHE A 513 3.91 1.95 -24.39
N VAL A 514 4.46 2.18 -25.57
CA VAL A 514 5.29 3.34 -25.87
C VAL A 514 4.47 4.30 -26.71
N LEU A 515 4.25 5.51 -26.20
CA LEU A 515 3.62 6.58 -26.98
C LEU A 515 4.72 7.50 -27.51
N SER A 516 4.64 7.87 -28.80
CA SER A 516 5.54 8.88 -29.37
C SER A 516 4.82 9.85 -30.28
N TYR A 517 5.39 11.06 -30.38
CA TYR A 517 4.92 12.11 -31.28
C TYR A 517 6.08 12.66 -32.10
N VAL A 518 6.04 12.41 -33.41
CA VAL A 518 7.12 12.75 -34.35
C VAL A 518 6.49 13.34 -35.61
N ARG A 519 7.01 14.49 -36.08
CA ARG A 519 6.58 15.14 -37.33
C ARG A 519 5.05 15.28 -37.45
N ASN A 520 4.40 15.77 -36.40
CA ASN A 520 2.95 15.94 -36.29
C ASN A 520 2.09 14.66 -36.30
N GLN A 521 2.69 13.48 -36.18
CA GLN A 521 2.00 12.18 -36.15
C GLN A 521 2.14 11.50 -34.78
N PHE A 522 1.07 10.87 -34.29
CA PHE A 522 1.08 10.03 -33.09
C PHE A 522 1.40 8.58 -33.44
N TYR A 523 2.06 7.90 -32.50
CA TYR A 523 2.41 6.49 -32.59
C TYR A 523 2.16 5.78 -31.27
N ILE A 524 1.77 4.51 -31.36
CA ILE A 524 1.73 3.56 -30.24
C ILE A 524 2.57 2.33 -30.64
N ASN A 525 3.59 2.00 -29.83
CA ASN A 525 4.52 0.90 -30.12
C ASN A 525 5.15 0.94 -31.52
N ASP A 526 5.43 2.16 -32.02
CA ASP A 526 5.94 2.48 -33.37
C ASP A 526 4.91 2.38 -34.51
N ASP A 527 3.67 1.97 -34.24
CA ASP A 527 2.58 2.01 -35.21
C ASP A 527 1.88 3.38 -35.22
N ALA A 528 1.68 3.94 -36.41
CA ALA A 528 0.98 5.22 -36.55
C ALA A 528 -0.48 5.09 -36.12
N ILE A 529 -0.95 6.04 -35.32
CA ILE A 529 -2.33 6.07 -34.81
C ILE A 529 -2.92 7.47 -34.96
N SER A 530 -4.21 7.57 -35.29
CA SER A 530 -4.88 8.88 -35.31
C SER A 530 -5.00 9.45 -33.90
N LYS A 531 -5.27 10.76 -33.79
CA LYS A 531 -5.49 11.39 -32.48
C LYS A 531 -6.73 10.79 -31.81
N GLU A 532 -7.79 10.59 -32.60
CA GLU A 532 -9.09 10.09 -32.17
C GLU A 532 -8.98 8.65 -31.65
N ASP A 533 -8.31 7.77 -32.39
CA ASP A 533 -8.10 6.38 -31.98
C ASP A 533 -7.22 6.28 -30.72
N LEU A 534 -6.22 7.16 -30.58
CA LEU A 534 -5.40 7.21 -29.36
C LEU A 534 -6.23 7.66 -28.16
N MET A 535 -7.12 8.63 -28.33
CA MET A 535 -8.05 9.06 -27.27
C MET A 535 -9.00 7.94 -26.87
N GLU A 536 -9.55 7.20 -27.84
CA GLU A 536 -10.39 6.03 -27.58
C GLU A 536 -9.61 4.92 -26.87
N LYS A 537 -8.37 4.66 -27.29
CA LYS A 537 -7.50 3.68 -26.65
C LYS A 537 -7.25 4.00 -25.18
N LEU A 538 -6.97 5.26 -24.85
CA LEU A 538 -6.77 5.70 -23.47
C LEU A 538 -8.07 5.66 -22.65
N SER A 539 -9.21 5.95 -23.29
CA SER A 539 -10.55 5.91 -22.68
C SER A 539 -11.11 4.49 -22.49
N SER A 540 -10.53 3.49 -23.15
CA SER A 540 -10.97 2.09 -23.07
C SER A 540 -10.10 1.21 -22.17
N LEU A 541 -9.07 1.78 -21.54
CA LEU A 541 -8.18 1.03 -20.65
C LEU A 541 -8.96 0.39 -19.50
N ASN A 542 -8.87 -0.93 -19.40
CA ASN A 542 -9.61 -1.74 -18.43
C ASN A 542 -8.92 -1.94 -17.09
N THR A 543 -7.68 -1.45 -16.96
CA THR A 543 -6.87 -1.50 -15.73
C THR A 543 -6.27 -0.12 -15.45
N ASN A 544 -5.68 0.04 -14.27
CA ASN A 544 -5.00 1.28 -13.92
C ASN A 544 -3.66 1.38 -14.67
N TYR A 545 -3.34 2.54 -15.23
CA TYR A 545 -2.10 2.81 -15.96
C TYR A 545 -1.35 3.98 -15.36
N LEU A 546 -0.02 3.86 -15.40
CA LEU A 546 0.91 4.91 -15.02
C LEU A 546 1.61 5.44 -16.27
N ILE A 547 1.67 6.76 -16.41
CA ILE A 547 2.38 7.47 -17.48
C ILE A 547 3.68 8.03 -16.92
N THR A 548 4.79 7.54 -17.45
CA THR A 548 6.15 7.90 -17.00
C THR A 548 7.00 8.40 -18.16
N GLU A 549 8.16 8.99 -17.85
CA GLU A 549 9.20 9.19 -18.86
C GLU A 549 9.56 7.86 -19.53
N TYR A 550 9.79 7.93 -20.83
CA TYR A 550 10.43 6.83 -21.53
C TYR A 550 11.93 6.87 -21.23
N ILE A 551 12.43 5.88 -20.49
CA ILE A 551 13.83 5.81 -20.09
C ILE A 551 14.71 5.59 -21.32
N LYS A 552 15.69 6.47 -21.52
CA LYS A 552 16.73 6.31 -22.55
C LYS A 552 17.90 5.53 -21.97
N GLN A 553 18.14 4.34 -22.51
CA GLN A 553 19.24 3.50 -22.09
C GLN A 553 20.60 3.95 -22.68
N HIS A 554 21.67 3.72 -21.93
CA HIS A 554 23.06 3.99 -22.31
C HIS A 554 23.46 3.30 -23.62
N SER A 555 24.29 3.97 -24.43
CA SER A 555 24.69 3.49 -25.76
C SER A 555 25.38 2.12 -25.73
N GLN A 556 26.22 1.85 -24.74
CA GLN A 556 26.85 0.54 -24.53
C GLN A 556 25.83 -0.58 -24.31
N MET A 557 24.76 -0.32 -23.56
CA MET A 557 23.74 -1.32 -23.30
C MET A 557 22.91 -1.58 -24.56
N ASN A 558 22.67 -0.54 -25.37
CA ASN A 558 21.99 -0.68 -26.67
C ASN A 558 22.74 -1.58 -27.66
N LYS A 559 24.06 -1.80 -27.46
CA LYS A 559 24.83 -2.76 -28.28
C LYS A 559 24.37 -4.20 -28.05
N PHE A 560 23.95 -4.55 -26.82
CA PHE A 560 23.41 -5.88 -26.55
C PHE A 560 22.05 -6.05 -27.21
N TYR A 561 21.12 -5.15 -26.90
CA TYR A 561 19.79 -5.09 -27.49
C TYR A 561 19.18 -3.69 -27.29
N SER A 562 18.67 -3.08 -28.36
CA SER A 562 18.22 -1.67 -28.35
C SER A 562 16.70 -1.49 -28.35
N LYS A 563 15.92 -2.56 -28.56
CA LYS A 563 14.45 -2.46 -28.64
C LYS A 563 13.77 -2.53 -27.28
N SER A 564 14.44 -3.04 -26.25
CA SER A 564 14.00 -3.01 -24.85
C SER A 564 15.09 -2.41 -23.95
N ILE A 565 14.71 -2.10 -22.71
CA ILE A 565 15.70 -1.88 -21.65
C ILE A 565 16.36 -3.22 -21.33
N ASN A 566 17.67 -3.24 -21.15
CA ASN A 566 18.42 -4.35 -20.60
C ASN A 566 18.57 -4.12 -19.10
N THR A 567 17.59 -4.61 -18.34
CA THR A 567 17.45 -4.27 -16.92
C THR A 567 18.48 -5.01 -16.08
N ILE A 568 19.13 -4.30 -15.18
CA ILE A 568 19.96 -4.91 -14.16
C ILE A 568 19.11 -5.18 -12.93
N ARG A 569 19.10 -6.43 -12.49
CA ARG A 569 18.50 -6.89 -11.25
C ARG A 569 19.58 -7.00 -10.18
N LEU A 570 19.39 -6.32 -9.05
CA LEU A 570 20.20 -6.44 -7.85
C LEU A 570 19.35 -7.03 -6.73
N HIS A 571 19.77 -8.18 -6.19
CA HIS A 571 19.20 -8.76 -4.98
C HIS A 571 19.99 -8.22 -3.78
N ILE A 572 19.30 -7.51 -2.88
CA ILE A 572 19.90 -6.83 -1.73
C ILE A 572 19.22 -7.31 -0.45
N VAL A 573 20.04 -7.58 0.56
CA VAL A 573 19.60 -7.91 1.92
C VAL A 573 20.15 -6.87 2.88
N ASN A 574 19.28 -6.26 3.68
CA ASN A 574 19.60 -5.34 4.76
C ASN A 574 19.11 -5.90 6.10
N GLU A 575 19.63 -7.08 6.49
CA GLU A 575 19.18 -7.81 7.67
C GLU A 575 19.26 -6.96 8.95
N GLN A 576 20.37 -6.23 9.12
CA GLN A 576 20.61 -5.41 10.32
C GLN A 576 20.07 -3.97 10.21
N GLY A 577 19.66 -3.51 9.03
CA GLY A 577 19.19 -2.15 8.78
C GLY A 577 20.28 -1.14 8.42
N TYR A 578 21.52 -1.32 8.89
CA TYR A 578 22.64 -0.38 8.66
C TYR A 578 23.72 -0.89 7.70
N ASN A 579 23.77 -2.21 7.45
CA ASN A 579 24.76 -2.86 6.59
C ASN A 579 24.07 -3.67 5.45
N PRO A 580 23.53 -2.99 4.44
CA PRO A 580 22.95 -3.67 3.28
C PRO A 580 24.02 -4.34 2.43
N ILE A 581 23.71 -5.51 1.88
CA ILE A 581 24.63 -6.33 1.08
C ILE A 581 23.97 -6.67 -0.26
N ILE A 582 24.67 -6.40 -1.36
CA ILE A 582 24.30 -6.91 -2.69
C ILE A 582 24.68 -8.39 -2.74
N MET A 583 23.68 -9.25 -2.68
CA MET A 583 23.83 -10.70 -2.66
C MET A 583 24.00 -11.28 -4.06
N GLN A 584 23.35 -10.69 -5.05
CA GLN A 584 23.48 -11.13 -6.44
C GLN A 584 23.13 -10.01 -7.42
N SER A 585 23.82 -10.00 -8.56
CA SER A 585 23.56 -9.06 -9.65
C SER A 585 23.56 -9.76 -11.00
N LEU A 586 22.56 -9.44 -11.82
CA LEU A 586 22.43 -9.94 -13.19
C LEU A 586 21.78 -8.89 -14.09
N MET A 587 22.01 -9.00 -15.39
CA MET A 587 21.34 -8.23 -16.44
C MET A 587 20.39 -9.14 -17.18
N ARG A 588 19.14 -8.70 -17.35
CA ARG A 588 18.16 -9.27 -18.27
C ARG A 588 18.28 -8.57 -19.60
N ILE A 589 18.21 -9.33 -20.69
CA ILE A 589 18.42 -8.81 -22.04
C ILE A 589 17.21 -9.21 -22.88
N GLY A 590 16.65 -8.24 -23.61
CA GLY A 590 15.54 -8.50 -24.53
C GLY A 590 15.97 -9.33 -25.73
N THR A 591 14.99 -9.84 -26.46
CA THR A 591 15.18 -10.55 -27.74
C THR A 591 14.09 -10.11 -28.71
N ASN A 592 14.25 -10.39 -30.00
CA ASN A 592 13.20 -10.09 -30.99
C ASN A 592 11.84 -10.71 -30.61
N LYS A 593 11.84 -11.85 -29.89
CA LYS A 593 10.62 -12.51 -29.40
C LYS A 593 9.91 -11.73 -28.29
N THR A 594 10.63 -10.91 -27.53
CA THR A 594 10.06 -10.18 -26.38
C THR A 594 9.79 -8.71 -26.65
N GLY A 595 10.19 -8.20 -27.83
CA GLY A 595 9.87 -6.83 -28.24
C GLY A 595 10.45 -5.78 -27.29
N TYR A 596 9.57 -5.03 -26.62
CA TYR A 596 9.92 -3.92 -25.72
C TYR A 596 10.23 -4.33 -24.28
N VAL A 597 10.14 -5.62 -23.94
CA VAL A 597 10.41 -6.14 -22.59
C VAL A 597 11.56 -7.16 -22.62
N ASP A 598 12.24 -7.35 -21.49
CA ASP A 598 13.46 -8.17 -21.36
C ASP A 598 13.24 -9.54 -20.70
N ASN A 599 12.00 -10.01 -20.66
CA ASN A 599 11.64 -11.32 -20.07
C ASN A 599 11.82 -12.49 -21.04
N GLY A 600 12.86 -12.44 -21.90
CA GLY A 600 13.09 -13.42 -22.98
C GLY A 600 13.92 -14.64 -22.58
N GLY A 601 14.28 -14.72 -21.31
CA GLY A 601 15.13 -15.76 -20.75
C GLY A 601 16.63 -15.58 -21.01
N LEU A 602 17.05 -14.52 -21.70
CA LEU A 602 18.47 -14.17 -21.88
C LEU A 602 18.95 -13.34 -20.70
N TYR A 603 20.01 -13.79 -20.05
CA TYR A 603 20.58 -13.12 -18.88
C TYR A 603 22.12 -13.12 -18.89
N ALA A 604 22.70 -12.22 -18.12
CA ALA A 604 24.14 -12.12 -17.91
C ALA A 604 24.46 -11.83 -16.44
N MET A 605 25.29 -12.66 -15.82
CA MET A 605 25.75 -12.49 -14.45
C MET A 605 26.81 -11.39 -14.36
N ILE A 606 26.68 -10.53 -13.35
CA ILE A 606 27.56 -9.39 -13.12
C ILE A 606 28.28 -9.60 -11.79
N HIS A 607 29.60 -9.37 -11.78
CA HIS A 607 30.39 -9.43 -10.57
C HIS A 607 30.11 -8.20 -9.69
N LYS A 608 29.63 -8.41 -8.46
CA LYS A 608 29.16 -7.32 -7.58
C LYS A 608 30.23 -6.25 -7.29
N ASP A 609 31.50 -6.65 -7.16
CA ASP A 609 32.57 -5.70 -6.81
C ASP A 609 33.15 -4.94 -8.01
N THR A 610 32.97 -5.43 -9.24
CA THR A 610 33.66 -4.87 -10.43
C THR A 610 32.72 -4.42 -11.54
N GLY A 611 31.45 -4.83 -11.49
CA GLY A 611 30.48 -4.58 -12.57
C GLY A 611 30.77 -5.36 -13.85
N ARG A 612 31.74 -6.30 -13.83
CA ARG A 612 32.12 -7.07 -15.00
C ARG A 612 31.15 -8.23 -15.25
N ILE A 613 30.71 -8.36 -16.49
CA ILE A 613 29.96 -9.53 -16.96
C ILE A 613 30.92 -10.72 -17.04
N TYR A 614 30.60 -11.80 -16.32
CA TYR A 614 31.47 -12.98 -16.23
C TYR A 614 30.84 -14.29 -16.75
N ARG A 615 29.51 -14.32 -16.92
CA ARG A 615 28.77 -15.47 -17.47
C ARG A 615 27.47 -14.97 -18.11
N SER A 616 27.04 -15.55 -19.21
CA SER A 616 25.69 -15.32 -19.75
C SER A 616 25.04 -16.61 -20.25
N GLY A 617 23.72 -16.62 -20.21
CA GLY A 617 22.93 -17.81 -20.54
C GLY A 617 21.56 -17.46 -21.09
N LEU A 618 20.98 -18.41 -21.80
CA LEU A 618 19.63 -18.36 -22.34
C LEU A 618 18.83 -19.51 -21.74
N ILE A 619 17.69 -19.20 -21.12
CA ILE A 619 16.72 -20.22 -20.70
C ILE A 619 15.87 -20.58 -21.91
N SER A 620 15.90 -21.85 -22.31
CA SER A 620 15.08 -22.36 -23.39
C SER A 620 13.60 -22.26 -23.02
N LEU A 621 12.80 -21.57 -23.85
CA LEU A 621 11.35 -21.49 -23.65
C LEU A 621 10.64 -22.84 -23.90
N LYS A 622 11.29 -23.80 -24.56
CA LYS A 622 10.72 -25.10 -24.92
C LYS A 622 10.82 -26.16 -23.82
N ASN A 623 11.85 -26.09 -22.98
CA ASN A 623 12.12 -27.11 -21.97
C ASN A 623 12.76 -26.55 -20.68
N LYS A 624 12.82 -25.22 -20.55
CA LYS A 624 13.37 -24.46 -19.40
C LYS A 624 14.83 -24.76 -19.05
N GLN A 625 15.56 -25.45 -19.92
CA GLN A 625 16.99 -25.72 -19.73
C GLN A 625 17.83 -24.46 -19.89
N HIS A 626 18.89 -24.37 -19.10
CA HIS A 626 19.94 -23.35 -19.26
C HIS A 626 20.88 -23.71 -20.40
N LEU A 627 21.01 -22.80 -21.35
CA LEU A 627 21.95 -22.88 -22.45
C LEU A 627 23.01 -21.79 -22.25
N ASN A 628 24.28 -22.18 -22.17
CA ASN A 628 25.37 -21.20 -22.18
C ASN A 628 25.34 -20.41 -23.49
N SER A 629 25.32 -19.09 -23.38
CA SER A 629 25.20 -18.22 -24.54
C SER A 629 25.96 -16.92 -24.30
N ASP A 630 27.22 -16.89 -24.72
CA ASP A 630 28.07 -15.69 -24.66
C ASP A 630 27.78 -14.70 -25.80
N ILE A 631 26.90 -15.09 -26.73
CA ILE A 631 26.52 -14.29 -27.90
C ILE A 631 25.02 -14.09 -27.88
N HIS A 632 24.57 -12.86 -28.14
CA HIS A 632 23.16 -12.56 -28.24
C HIS A 632 22.54 -13.26 -29.48
N PRO A 633 21.42 -14.00 -29.33
CA PRO A 633 20.85 -14.80 -30.41
C PRO A 633 20.43 -13.97 -31.63
N ASP A 634 19.87 -12.77 -31.41
CA ASP A 634 19.46 -11.86 -32.48
C ASP A 634 20.57 -10.91 -32.97
N THR A 635 21.19 -10.11 -32.08
CA THR A 635 22.16 -9.07 -32.48
C THR A 635 23.54 -9.60 -32.81
N LYS A 636 23.84 -10.87 -32.48
CA LYS A 636 25.13 -11.54 -32.66
C LYS A 636 26.31 -10.87 -31.95
N ILE A 637 26.05 -9.92 -31.06
CA ILE A 637 27.05 -9.26 -30.23
C ILE A 637 27.44 -10.16 -29.06
N GLN A 638 28.73 -10.18 -28.72
CA GLN A 638 29.25 -10.85 -27.53
C GLN A 638 28.76 -10.12 -26.27
N ILE A 639 28.19 -10.88 -25.33
CA ILE A 639 27.67 -10.39 -24.05
C ILE A 639 28.81 -10.34 -23.04
N LYS A 640 29.66 -9.31 -23.17
CA LYS A 640 30.84 -9.12 -22.33
C LYS A 640 31.10 -7.64 -22.11
N GLY A 641 31.79 -7.31 -21.02
CA GLY A 641 32.22 -5.95 -20.68
C GLY A 641 31.95 -5.61 -19.23
N THR A 642 32.06 -4.33 -18.91
CA THR A 642 31.74 -3.78 -17.58
C THR A 642 30.51 -2.88 -17.70
N ILE A 643 29.58 -2.99 -16.77
CA ILE A 643 28.39 -2.13 -16.71
C ILE A 643 28.81 -0.66 -16.47
N PRO A 644 28.33 0.31 -17.27
CA PRO A 644 28.59 1.73 -17.02
C PRO A 644 28.03 2.19 -15.68
N HIS A 645 28.71 3.14 -15.02
CA HIS A 645 28.28 3.75 -13.75
C HIS A 645 28.09 2.77 -12.59
N TRP A 646 28.73 1.59 -12.64
CA TRP A 646 28.51 0.51 -11.69
C TRP A 646 28.70 0.92 -10.22
N GLN A 647 29.82 1.55 -9.89
CA GLN A 647 30.10 1.96 -8.51
C GLN A 647 29.05 2.95 -7.99
N GLN A 648 28.70 3.96 -8.79
CA GLN A 648 27.65 4.91 -8.46
C GLN A 648 26.30 4.22 -8.24
N LEU A 649 25.96 3.22 -9.06
CA LEU A 649 24.77 2.41 -8.89
C LEU A 649 24.79 1.69 -7.54
N CYS A 650 25.87 0.98 -7.23
CA CYS A 650 26.03 0.25 -5.97
C CYS A 650 25.92 1.17 -4.75
N ASP A 651 26.65 2.28 -4.74
CA ASP A 651 26.66 3.22 -3.60
C ASP A 651 25.25 3.79 -3.36
N ASN A 652 24.58 4.22 -4.42
CA ASN A 652 23.24 4.81 -4.31
C ASN A 652 22.18 3.81 -3.84
N VAL A 653 22.22 2.54 -4.29
CA VAL A 653 21.23 1.55 -3.82
C VAL A 653 21.48 1.16 -2.36
N ILE A 654 22.74 1.13 -1.93
CA ILE A 654 23.13 0.93 -0.53
C ILE A 654 22.62 2.07 0.35
N ASP A 655 22.78 3.31 -0.10
CA ASP A 655 22.29 4.50 0.61
C ASP A 655 20.75 4.51 0.72
N ILE A 656 20.05 4.10 -0.34
CA ILE A 656 18.59 3.91 -0.30
C ILE A 656 18.20 2.87 0.76
N CYS A 657 18.89 1.73 0.80
CA CYS A 657 18.60 0.69 1.79
C CYS A 657 18.88 1.16 3.23
N ARG A 658 19.90 2.00 3.44
CA ARG A 658 20.18 2.64 4.74
C ARG A 658 19.16 3.71 5.13
N PHE A 659 18.58 4.40 4.15
CA PHE A 659 17.54 5.41 4.39
C PHE A 659 16.17 4.77 4.72
N TYR A 660 15.90 3.58 4.19
CA TYR A 660 14.73 2.76 4.51
C TYR A 660 15.16 1.47 5.23
N PRO A 661 15.79 1.59 6.42
CA PRO A 661 16.36 0.45 7.12
C PRO A 661 15.27 -0.53 7.56
N GLU A 662 14.00 -0.14 7.52
CA GLU A 662 12.83 -0.97 7.83
C GLU A 662 12.60 -2.08 6.79
N LEU A 663 13.11 -1.93 5.57
CA LEU A 663 13.02 -2.94 4.52
C LEU A 663 14.26 -3.83 4.52
N GLU A 664 14.05 -5.15 4.58
CA GLU A 664 15.11 -6.15 4.73
C GLU A 664 15.50 -6.79 3.40
N TYR A 665 14.54 -7.15 2.55
CA TYR A 665 14.78 -8.03 1.39
C TYR A 665 14.24 -7.41 0.11
N LEU A 666 15.13 -7.03 -0.80
CA LEU A 666 14.82 -6.11 -1.90
C LEU A 666 15.42 -6.58 -3.23
N GLY A 667 14.63 -6.47 -4.30
CA GLY A 667 15.09 -6.70 -5.68
C GLY A 667 14.96 -5.44 -6.50
N PHE A 668 16.07 -4.73 -6.71
CA PHE A 668 16.09 -3.53 -7.53
C PHE A 668 16.16 -3.89 -9.00
N ASP A 669 15.28 -3.31 -9.80
CA ASP A 669 15.34 -3.33 -11.26
C ASP A 669 15.75 -1.96 -11.76
N VAL A 670 16.92 -1.86 -12.39
CA VAL A 670 17.51 -0.59 -12.84
C VAL A 670 17.86 -0.59 -14.31
N ALA A 671 17.72 0.58 -14.93
CA ALA A 671 18.14 0.87 -16.30
C ALA A 671 19.37 1.77 -16.26
N ILE A 672 20.46 1.40 -16.94
CA ILE A 672 21.61 2.29 -17.08
C ILE A 672 21.31 3.33 -18.15
N THR A 673 21.45 4.61 -17.81
CA THR A 673 21.23 5.76 -18.70
C THR A 673 22.57 6.36 -19.14
N PRO A 674 22.62 7.24 -20.16
CA PRO A 674 23.87 7.86 -20.58
C PRO A 674 24.62 8.54 -19.43
N GLU A 675 23.90 9.23 -18.54
CA GLU A 675 24.46 10.05 -17.47
C GLU A 675 24.59 9.31 -16.13
N SER A 676 23.76 8.29 -15.86
CA SER A 676 23.75 7.53 -14.60
C SER A 676 22.88 6.27 -14.74
N PHE A 677 21.88 6.08 -13.87
CA PHE A 677 20.88 5.03 -13.93
C PHE A 677 19.51 5.52 -13.46
N LYS A 678 18.47 4.72 -13.74
CA LYS A 678 17.11 4.90 -13.25
C LYS A 678 16.58 3.61 -12.63
N ILE A 679 15.98 3.70 -11.45
CA ILE A 679 15.28 2.59 -10.80
C ILE A 679 13.90 2.47 -11.45
N ILE A 680 13.66 1.36 -12.12
CA ILE A 680 12.40 1.05 -12.79
C ILE A 680 11.35 0.62 -11.76
N GLU A 681 11.74 -0.27 -10.86
CA GLU A 681 10.92 -0.76 -9.75
C GLU A 681 11.80 -1.42 -8.67
N ILE A 682 11.23 -1.60 -7.48
CA ILE A 682 11.84 -2.34 -6.37
C ILE A 682 10.85 -3.42 -5.94
N ASN A 683 11.31 -4.67 -5.91
CA ASN A 683 10.50 -5.82 -5.59
C ASN A 683 10.66 -6.20 -4.11
N VAL A 684 9.55 -6.27 -3.37
CA VAL A 684 9.50 -6.67 -1.93
C VAL A 684 9.72 -8.16 -1.71
N TYR A 685 9.58 -8.93 -2.77
CA TYR A 685 9.67 -10.37 -2.80
C TYR A 685 10.07 -10.75 -4.23
N PRO A 686 11.36 -10.54 -4.58
CA PRO A 686 11.84 -10.74 -5.94
C PRO A 686 11.63 -12.20 -6.33
N ASP A 687 11.25 -12.48 -7.58
CA ASP A 687 11.16 -13.88 -8.01
C ASP A 687 12.51 -14.59 -7.82
N LEU A 688 12.45 -15.87 -7.47
CA LEU A 688 13.59 -16.76 -7.67
C LEU A 688 13.81 -16.85 -9.19
N PHE A 689 14.65 -15.95 -9.68
CA PHE A 689 15.09 -15.86 -11.04
C PHE A 689 15.60 -17.20 -11.58
N ASN A 690 15.38 -17.37 -12.88
CA ASN A 690 15.85 -18.53 -13.61
C ASN A 690 17.34 -18.33 -13.93
N VAL A 691 18.21 -18.47 -12.94
CA VAL A 691 19.67 -18.41 -13.11
C VAL A 691 20.29 -19.75 -12.80
N TYR A 692 21.40 -20.03 -13.47
CA TYR A 692 22.12 -21.30 -13.34
C TYR A 692 22.44 -21.63 -11.87
N GLU A 693 22.96 -20.66 -11.13
CA GLU A 693 23.32 -20.79 -9.72
C GLU A 693 23.05 -19.46 -8.99
N TYR A 694 22.55 -19.55 -7.77
CA TYR A 694 22.53 -18.44 -6.81
C TYR A 694 23.87 -18.32 -6.11
N ALA A 695 24.22 -17.09 -5.71
CA ALA A 695 25.35 -16.90 -4.82
C ALA A 695 25.10 -17.65 -3.50
N GLN A 696 26.13 -18.32 -2.97
CA GLN A 696 25.99 -19.13 -1.75
C GLN A 696 25.45 -18.31 -0.58
N GLU A 697 25.94 -17.08 -0.39
CA GLU A 697 25.48 -16.14 0.64
C GLU A 697 23.96 -15.84 0.55
N TYR A 698 23.40 -15.81 -0.65
CA TYR A 698 21.98 -15.58 -0.88
C TYR A 698 21.15 -16.80 -0.46
N THR A 699 21.60 -17.98 -0.86
CA THR A 699 20.99 -19.26 -0.48
C THR A 699 21.06 -19.47 1.03
N ASP A 700 22.20 -19.18 1.65
CA ASP A 700 22.41 -19.27 3.10
C ASP A 700 21.47 -18.34 3.87
N TYR A 701 21.29 -17.11 3.39
CA TYR A 701 20.34 -16.16 3.98
C TYR A 701 18.91 -16.68 3.95
N LEU A 702 18.44 -17.18 2.80
CA LEU A 702 17.08 -17.69 2.68
C LEU A 702 16.88 -18.99 3.49
N ASN A 703 17.88 -19.87 3.55
CA ASN A 703 17.88 -21.05 4.41
C ASN A 703 17.84 -20.69 5.90
N LYS A 704 18.60 -19.67 6.32
CA LYS A 704 18.52 -19.12 7.67
C LYS A 704 17.09 -18.65 7.98
N LYS A 705 16.44 -17.93 7.06
CA LYS A 705 15.05 -17.49 7.22
C LYS A 705 14.07 -18.65 7.31
N LEU A 706 14.27 -19.72 6.53
CA LEU A 706 13.46 -20.94 6.62
C LEU A 706 13.60 -21.59 7.99
N SER A 707 14.83 -21.76 8.48
CA SER A 707 15.11 -22.34 9.80
C SER A 707 14.47 -21.54 10.93
N LEU A 708 14.57 -20.20 10.89
CA LEU A 708 13.91 -19.32 11.87
C LEU A 708 12.39 -19.45 11.82
N LYS A 709 11.80 -19.53 10.62
CA LYS A 709 10.36 -19.71 10.47
C LYS A 709 9.90 -21.10 10.95
N ARG A 710 10.69 -22.16 10.72
CA ARG A 710 10.43 -23.50 11.28
C ARG A 710 10.43 -23.49 12.80
N GLN A 711 11.42 -22.86 13.42
CA GLN A 711 11.47 -22.68 14.87
C GLN A 711 10.25 -21.94 15.42
N GLN A 712 9.83 -20.85 14.74
CA GLN A 712 8.64 -20.08 15.13
C GLN A 712 7.36 -20.94 15.17
N TYR A 713 7.21 -21.88 14.23
CA TYR A 713 6.04 -22.75 14.13
C TYR A 713 6.27 -24.17 14.70
N GLN A 714 7.39 -24.41 15.39
CA GLN A 714 7.75 -25.69 16.00
C GLN A 714 7.75 -26.87 15.02
N LEU A 715 8.28 -26.64 13.80
CA LEU A 715 8.41 -27.62 12.72
C LEU A 715 9.79 -28.25 12.60
#